data_AF-A0A2E7L4N2-F1
#
_entry.id   AF-A0A2E7L4N2-F1
#
_cell.length_a   1.000
_cell.length_b   1.000
_cell.length_c   1.000
_cell.angle_alpha   90.00
_cell.angle_beta   90.00
_cell.angle_gamma   90.00
#
_symmetry.space_group_name_H-M   'P 1'
#
loop_
_entity.id
_entity.type
_entity.pdbx_description
1 polymer ?
#
loop_
_entity_poly.entity_id
_entity_poly.type
_entity_poly.pdbx_seq_one_letter_code
_entity_poly.pdbx_strand_id
1 'polypeptide(L)'
;MCSILFSVVAIRPPSVQADGLRDNNAEDVRRIPRAGIEVDAQTRQELEHELTQLSAMIDALRERDEPVISRHLPDVVIFSRAVHDALVHGEFFAEGDLDIARRLLQAGRQRAEQLAEKKNPWMRQRGLVVLGYVSRIDHSVQPYGLVIPPAWRRTQKDASRLDIWFHGRGETLSEVKFLGQRMQQTGAYTPRDTIVLHPYGRYSNAFKFAGEVDVLEALADVQRRYRIDEDRISVRGFSMGGAACWQFAVHYPDRWFAANPGAGFSETPEFLRFFQKETLNPTWYEKKLWHLYDCTDWARNLHHCPTVAYSGELDIQKQAADIMQQALRQEQLSLVHIIGPQTKHSIHPGAKRQIEARFDRLARPGRQRTPQRVRFTTYTLKYNRLGWVQINALGRHWSRASVDARIEAAGSIVVRVENVTDLALRFSPGEFPTEFAQRPPTVLFEDVNGDQVMRTTLAGSDLPLVRTDRSWACRFHREDGGWTRGAAPAGGLRKQHNLQGPIDDAFMDSFLFVEPTGTARSPLVQRWVEAELEHAVVHWRRHFRGDARVKKDTEVDDQEIASANLVLFGDPQSNRLLARLSEKLPLQWSADGIQVGKRRFDASHHAPILIYPNPLNPRRYVVLNSGFTFREYDYLNNARQVPKLPDWAIVDLNTPANSRYPGKIVAANFFGEHWELRPDDAR
;
A
#
# COMPACT_ATOMS: atom_id res chain seq x y z
N MET A 1 17.32 0.90 -53.58
CA MET A 1 18.55 0.39 -52.92
C MET A 1 18.85 1.31 -51.74
N CYS A 2 19.18 0.73 -50.58
CA CYS A 2 19.47 1.36 -49.28
C CYS A 2 18.26 1.84 -48.45
N SER A 3 17.63 0.89 -47.74
CA SER A 3 16.88 1.16 -46.51
C SER A 3 17.79 0.89 -45.31
N ILE A 4 18.01 1.90 -44.48
CA ILE A 4 18.80 1.82 -43.25
C ILE A 4 17.92 1.21 -42.15
N LEU A 5 18.21 -0.03 -41.77
CA LEU A 5 17.64 -0.68 -40.60
C LEU A 5 18.26 -0.07 -39.33
N PHE A 6 17.44 0.60 -38.52
CA PHE A 6 17.77 0.88 -37.13
C PHE A 6 17.48 -0.37 -36.30
N SER A 7 18.51 -1.15 -35.99
CA SER A 7 18.46 -2.22 -34.99
C SER A 7 18.37 -1.60 -33.60
N VAL A 8 17.20 -1.71 -32.97
CA VAL A 8 17.02 -1.42 -31.54
C VAL A 8 17.68 -2.55 -30.75
N VAL A 9 18.91 -2.34 -30.31
CA VAL A 9 19.59 -3.21 -29.35
C VAL A 9 18.91 -3.00 -28.00
N ALA A 10 18.06 -3.95 -27.62
CA ALA A 10 17.57 -4.06 -26.26
C ALA A 10 18.74 -4.48 -25.35
N ILE A 11 19.43 -3.50 -24.75
CA ILE A 11 20.39 -3.74 -23.68
C ILE A 11 19.60 -4.34 -22.51
N ARG A 12 19.65 -5.66 -22.37
CA ARG A 12 19.16 -6.34 -21.16
C ARG A 12 20.14 -6.00 -20.04
N PRO A 13 19.69 -5.40 -18.92
CA PRO A 13 20.53 -5.35 -17.74
C PRO A 13 20.83 -6.79 -17.30
N PRO A 14 22.05 -7.09 -16.81
CA PRO A 14 22.33 -8.38 -16.23
C PRO A 14 21.34 -8.61 -15.09
N SER A 15 20.58 -9.70 -15.18
CA SER A 15 19.79 -10.19 -14.06
C SER A 15 20.77 -10.65 -12.98
N VAL A 16 21.10 -9.78 -12.04
CA VAL A 16 21.51 -10.25 -10.71
C VAL A 16 20.34 -11.11 -10.26
N GLN A 17 20.56 -12.41 -10.07
CA GLN A 17 19.56 -13.30 -9.48
C GLN A 17 19.34 -12.84 -8.03
N ALA A 18 18.52 -11.81 -7.86
CA ALA A 18 17.88 -11.52 -6.59
C ALA A 18 17.00 -12.72 -6.24
N ASP A 19 16.87 -13.01 -4.95
CA ASP A 19 16.03 -14.08 -4.42
C ASP A 19 16.62 -15.48 -4.69
N GLY A 20 17.92 -15.68 -4.44
CA GLY A 20 18.57 -17.00 -4.51
C GLY A 20 18.55 -17.76 -3.18
N LEU A 21 18.92 -19.05 -3.17
CA LEU A 21 18.94 -19.88 -1.94
C LEU A 21 19.79 -19.31 -0.80
N ARG A 22 20.84 -18.53 -1.12
CA ARG A 22 21.66 -17.84 -0.10
C ARG A 22 20.86 -16.79 0.67
N ASP A 23 19.86 -16.19 0.05
CA ASP A 23 18.97 -15.21 0.69
C ASP A 23 18.04 -15.85 1.74
N ASN A 24 18.15 -17.17 2.00
CA ASN A 24 17.44 -17.84 3.09
C ASN A 24 18.21 -17.82 4.42
N ASN A 25 19.47 -17.39 4.46
CA ASN A 25 20.26 -17.32 5.70
C ASN A 25 19.99 -16.00 6.45
N ALA A 26 19.32 -16.08 7.60
CA ALA A 26 19.03 -14.91 8.43
C ALA A 26 20.26 -14.36 9.17
N GLU A 27 21.31 -15.15 9.34
CA GLU A 27 22.55 -14.73 10.03
C GLU A 27 23.56 -14.07 9.08
N ASP A 28 23.32 -14.17 7.76
CA ASP A 28 24.18 -13.59 6.71
C ASP A 28 23.32 -12.82 5.71
N VAL A 29 22.91 -11.62 6.11
CA VAL A 29 21.99 -10.78 5.34
C VAL A 29 22.75 -9.64 4.66
N ARG A 30 22.78 -9.68 3.33
CA ARG A 30 23.34 -8.60 2.51
C ARG A 30 22.48 -7.33 2.58
N ARG A 31 23.13 -6.16 2.52
CA ARG A 31 22.46 -4.85 2.51
C ARG A 31 21.59 -4.67 1.25
N ILE A 32 20.36 -4.18 1.43
CA ILE A 32 19.44 -3.76 0.37
C ILE A 32 19.04 -2.28 0.56
N PRO A 33 19.20 -1.41 -0.47
CA PRO A 33 19.97 -1.66 -1.69
C PRO A 33 21.47 -1.89 -1.37
N ARG A 34 22.19 -2.55 -2.28
CA ARG A 34 23.66 -2.67 -2.18
C ARG A 34 24.33 -1.29 -2.14
N ALA A 35 25.60 -1.19 -1.78
CA ALA A 35 26.34 0.06 -1.97
C ALA A 35 26.47 0.39 -3.46
N GLY A 36 26.43 1.68 -3.80
CA GLY A 36 26.70 2.18 -5.14
C GLY A 36 28.18 2.11 -5.53
N ILE A 37 28.47 2.59 -6.73
CA ILE A 37 29.84 2.86 -7.19
C ILE A 37 30.40 4.08 -6.46
N GLU A 38 31.73 4.13 -6.38
CA GLU A 38 32.42 5.36 -5.98
C GLU A 38 32.25 6.41 -7.09
N VAL A 39 31.92 7.64 -6.70
CA VAL A 39 31.87 8.77 -7.63
C VAL A 39 33.15 9.55 -7.45
N ASP A 40 33.93 9.68 -8.52
CA ASP A 40 35.19 10.42 -8.48
C ASP A 40 34.98 11.89 -8.04
N ALA A 41 36.00 12.48 -7.43
CA ALA A 41 35.89 13.80 -6.82
C ALA A 41 35.46 14.90 -7.82
N GLN A 42 35.90 14.81 -9.07
CA GLN A 42 35.56 15.79 -10.10
C GLN A 42 34.08 15.68 -10.49
N THR A 43 33.59 14.46 -10.78
CA THR A 43 32.18 14.24 -11.09
C THR A 43 31.28 14.56 -9.90
N ARG A 44 31.70 14.24 -8.67
CA ARG A 44 30.96 14.62 -7.47
C ARG A 44 30.82 16.13 -7.36
N GLN A 45 31.92 16.87 -7.50
CA GLN A 45 31.91 18.33 -7.43
C GLN A 45 31.03 18.95 -8.52
N GLU A 46 31.07 18.41 -9.74
CA GLU A 46 30.19 18.81 -10.84
C GLU A 46 28.71 18.66 -10.48
N LEU A 47 28.30 17.46 -10.05
CA LEU A 47 26.91 17.17 -9.71
C LEU A 47 26.42 17.98 -8.50
N GLU A 48 27.27 18.16 -7.48
CA GLU A 48 26.95 18.98 -6.29
C GLU A 48 26.79 20.46 -6.64
N HIS A 49 27.62 20.99 -7.54
CA HIS A 49 27.49 22.37 -8.03
C HIS A 49 26.15 22.58 -8.74
N GLU A 50 25.83 21.70 -9.69
CA GLU A 50 24.61 21.74 -10.48
C GLU A 50 23.35 21.54 -9.63
N LEU A 51 23.42 20.65 -8.65
CA LEU A 51 22.36 20.43 -7.67
C LEU A 51 22.13 21.65 -6.78
N THR A 52 23.20 22.34 -6.37
CA THR A 52 23.11 23.57 -5.58
C THR A 52 22.39 24.66 -6.36
N GLN A 53 22.71 24.83 -7.65
CA GLN A 53 22.01 25.78 -8.52
C GLN A 53 20.51 25.45 -8.62
N LEU A 54 20.16 24.19 -8.91
CA LEU A 54 18.75 23.78 -9.02
C LEU A 54 18.00 23.93 -7.68
N SER A 55 18.64 23.63 -6.56
CA SER A 55 18.05 23.78 -5.23
C SER A 55 17.74 25.25 -4.92
N ALA A 56 18.66 26.17 -5.23
CA ALA A 56 18.43 27.61 -5.07
C ALA A 56 17.24 28.11 -5.92
N MET A 57 17.08 27.59 -7.15
CA MET A 57 15.92 27.91 -7.99
C MET A 57 14.61 27.37 -7.40
N ILE A 58 14.62 26.16 -6.84
CA ILE A 58 13.47 25.56 -6.17
C ILE A 58 13.07 26.39 -4.94
N ASP A 59 14.03 26.84 -4.14
CA ASP A 59 13.77 27.66 -2.95
C ASP A 59 13.20 29.04 -3.33
N ALA A 60 13.78 29.69 -4.35
CA ALA A 60 13.24 30.94 -4.88
C ALA A 60 11.81 30.78 -5.46
N LEU A 61 11.45 29.59 -5.97
CA LEU A 61 10.08 29.29 -6.40
C LEU A 61 9.13 29.10 -5.21
N ARG A 62 9.58 28.46 -4.13
CA ARG A 62 8.78 28.26 -2.91
C ARG A 62 8.37 29.58 -2.27
N GLU A 63 9.26 30.56 -2.26
CA GLU A 63 9.02 31.88 -1.65
C GLU A 63 7.95 32.72 -2.35
N ARG A 64 7.61 32.42 -3.61
CA ARG A 64 6.69 33.25 -4.41
C ARG A 64 5.21 33.10 -4.03
N ASP A 65 4.84 32.09 -3.24
CA ASP A 65 3.46 31.78 -2.82
C ASP A 65 2.39 31.94 -3.92
N GLU A 66 2.68 31.45 -5.13
CA GLU A 66 1.74 31.52 -6.25
C GLU A 66 1.08 30.16 -6.53
N PRO A 67 -0.25 30.08 -6.71
CA PRO A 67 -0.95 28.79 -6.87
C PRO A 67 -0.44 27.91 -8.02
N VAL A 68 -0.04 28.51 -9.15
CA VAL A 68 0.51 27.78 -10.29
C VAL A 68 1.88 27.17 -9.98
N ILE A 69 2.70 27.90 -9.21
CA ILE A 69 4.03 27.45 -8.79
C ILE A 69 3.88 26.35 -7.76
N SER A 70 3.13 26.58 -6.67
CA SER A 70 2.92 25.59 -5.60
C SER A 70 2.33 24.28 -6.13
N ARG A 71 1.41 24.34 -7.10
CA ARG A 71 0.82 23.16 -7.73
C ARG A 71 1.81 22.33 -8.55
N HIS A 72 2.79 22.97 -9.18
CA HIS A 72 3.69 22.32 -10.15
C HIS A 72 5.14 22.19 -9.66
N LEU A 73 5.48 22.76 -8.50
CA LEU A 73 6.80 22.65 -7.90
C LEU A 73 7.25 21.20 -7.69
N PRO A 74 6.40 20.23 -7.28
CA PRO A 74 6.79 18.83 -7.20
C PRO A 74 7.31 18.27 -8.54
N ASP A 75 6.83 18.77 -9.69
CA ASP A 75 7.28 18.35 -11.02
C ASP A 75 8.73 18.79 -11.33
N VAL A 76 9.30 19.69 -10.52
CA VAL A 76 10.70 20.14 -10.55
C VAL A 76 11.52 19.40 -9.48
N VAL A 77 10.99 19.32 -8.26
CA VAL A 77 11.69 18.76 -7.09
C VAL A 77 12.12 17.31 -7.31
N ILE A 78 11.35 16.50 -8.06
CA ILE A 78 11.72 15.12 -8.38
C ILE A 78 13.13 14.98 -8.99
N PHE A 79 13.58 15.95 -9.78
CA PHE A 79 14.90 15.90 -10.42
C PHE A 79 16.02 16.17 -9.43
N SER A 80 15.86 17.23 -8.64
CA SER A 80 16.82 17.61 -7.60
C SER A 80 16.94 16.51 -6.56
N ARG A 81 15.80 16.02 -6.07
CA ARG A 81 15.74 14.96 -5.06
C ARG A 81 16.43 13.69 -5.55
N ALA A 82 16.13 13.23 -6.76
CA ALA A 82 16.72 11.99 -7.28
C ALA A 82 18.26 12.02 -7.25
N VAL A 83 18.87 13.14 -7.67
CA VAL A 83 20.33 13.27 -7.71
C VAL A 83 20.92 13.53 -6.31
N HIS A 84 20.25 14.35 -5.50
CA HIS A 84 20.61 14.57 -4.10
C HIS A 84 20.69 13.24 -3.33
N ASP A 85 19.61 12.47 -3.34
CA ASP A 85 19.50 11.21 -2.61
C ASP A 85 20.55 10.21 -3.08
N ALA A 86 20.82 10.16 -4.39
CA ALA A 86 21.85 9.29 -4.95
C ALA A 86 23.28 9.67 -4.51
N LEU A 87 23.59 10.98 -4.42
CA LEU A 87 24.90 11.48 -3.94
C LEU A 87 25.09 11.27 -2.43
N VAL A 88 24.08 11.64 -1.64
CA VAL A 88 24.13 11.59 -0.17
C VAL A 88 24.26 10.16 0.33
N HIS A 89 23.54 9.23 -0.30
CA HIS A 89 23.46 7.85 0.18
C HIS A 89 24.29 6.85 -0.64
N GLY A 90 25.05 7.32 -1.64
CA GLY A 90 25.89 6.49 -2.49
C GLY A 90 25.10 5.47 -3.29
N GLU A 91 24.10 5.91 -4.06
CA GLU A 91 23.13 5.07 -4.78
C GLU A 91 23.14 5.28 -6.30
N PHE A 92 24.27 5.70 -6.83
CA PHE A 92 24.64 5.43 -8.21
C PHE A 92 25.13 3.99 -8.30
N PHE A 93 24.48 3.13 -9.06
CA PHE A 93 24.76 1.68 -9.08
C PHE A 93 25.52 1.22 -10.32
N ALA A 94 25.72 2.12 -11.28
CA ALA A 94 26.52 1.96 -12.48
C ALA A 94 26.95 3.33 -13.02
N GLU A 95 28.05 3.38 -13.78
CA GLU A 95 28.57 4.62 -14.41
C GLU A 95 27.51 5.38 -15.20
N GLY A 96 26.68 4.66 -15.94
CA GLY A 96 25.58 5.27 -16.72
C GLY A 96 24.54 6.01 -15.87
N ASP A 97 24.48 5.78 -14.56
CA ASP A 97 23.59 6.52 -13.67
C ASP A 97 24.06 7.98 -13.49
N LEU A 98 25.36 8.25 -13.63
CA LEU A 98 25.94 9.60 -13.56
C LEU A 98 25.51 10.45 -14.78
N ASP A 99 25.49 9.85 -15.96
CA ASP A 99 24.98 10.50 -17.18
C ASP A 99 23.46 10.71 -17.14
N ILE A 100 22.73 9.82 -16.47
CA ILE A 100 21.31 10.06 -16.18
C ILE A 100 21.19 11.26 -15.23
N ALA A 101 21.98 11.33 -14.15
CA ALA A 101 21.93 12.43 -13.19
C ALA A 101 22.17 13.80 -13.85
N ARG A 102 23.18 13.94 -14.70
CA ARG A 102 23.44 15.16 -15.48
C ARG A 102 22.21 15.60 -16.29
N ARG A 103 21.57 14.67 -17.00
CA ARG A 103 20.34 14.93 -17.77
C ARG A 103 19.15 15.30 -16.89
N LEU A 104 19.02 14.68 -15.72
CA LEU A 104 17.97 15.00 -14.76
C LEU A 104 18.14 16.42 -14.21
N LEU A 105 19.35 16.82 -13.83
CA LEU A 105 19.64 18.19 -13.36
C LEU A 105 19.35 19.23 -14.46
N GLN A 106 19.75 18.95 -15.70
CA GLN A 106 19.43 19.79 -16.84
C GLN A 106 17.91 19.94 -17.05
N ALA A 107 17.17 18.83 -17.03
CA ALA A 107 15.71 18.84 -17.14
C ALA A 107 15.03 19.58 -15.99
N GLY A 108 15.54 19.42 -14.76
CA GLY A 108 15.10 20.12 -13.57
C GLY A 108 15.26 21.64 -13.70
N ARG A 109 16.45 22.11 -14.11
CA ARG A 109 16.70 23.55 -14.33
C ARG A 109 15.79 24.13 -15.40
N GLN A 110 15.64 23.44 -16.54
CA GLN A 110 14.74 23.88 -17.60
C GLN A 110 13.29 24.01 -17.11
N ARG A 111 12.80 23.06 -16.30
CA ARG A 111 11.44 23.16 -15.73
C ARG A 111 11.34 24.26 -14.68
N ALA A 112 12.37 24.46 -13.87
CA ALA A 112 12.41 25.54 -12.88
C ALA A 112 12.34 26.93 -13.53
N GLU A 113 13.11 27.16 -14.61
CA GLU A 113 13.07 28.39 -15.42
C GLU A 113 11.67 28.63 -15.99
N GLN A 114 11.08 27.60 -16.61
CA GLN A 114 9.72 27.69 -17.17
C GLN A 114 8.70 28.00 -16.07
N LEU A 115 8.81 27.35 -14.90
CA LEU A 115 7.88 27.56 -13.80
C LEU A 115 8.03 28.95 -13.17
N ALA A 116 9.24 29.52 -13.14
CA ALA A 116 9.49 30.89 -12.71
C ALA A 116 8.79 31.92 -13.60
N GLU A 117 8.58 31.58 -14.88
CA GLU A 117 7.76 32.34 -15.84
C GLU A 117 6.27 31.93 -15.81
N LYS A 118 5.84 31.13 -14.82
CA LYS A 118 4.47 30.61 -14.66
C LYS A 118 4.03 29.70 -15.82
N LYS A 119 4.98 29.09 -16.52
CA LYS A 119 4.75 28.14 -17.63
C LYS A 119 4.97 26.70 -17.15
N ASN A 120 4.16 25.80 -17.69
CA ASN A 120 4.19 24.35 -17.40
C ASN A 120 3.97 23.52 -18.69
N PRO A 121 4.84 23.66 -19.71
CA PRO A 121 4.62 23.05 -21.03
C PRO A 121 4.51 21.52 -20.99
N TRP A 122 5.15 20.86 -20.00
CA TRP A 122 5.03 19.41 -19.79
C TRP A 122 3.58 18.95 -19.53
N MET A 123 2.69 19.83 -19.04
CA MET A 123 1.26 19.51 -18.87
C MET A 123 0.48 19.46 -20.19
N ARG A 124 1.11 19.82 -21.31
CA ARG A 124 0.58 19.68 -22.69
C ARG A 124 1.36 18.65 -23.50
N GLN A 125 2.43 18.09 -22.94
CA GLN A 125 3.30 17.11 -23.60
C GLN A 125 2.55 15.80 -23.86
N ARG A 126 2.86 15.19 -25.00
CA ARG A 126 2.40 13.83 -25.37
C ARG A 126 3.59 12.88 -25.32
N GLY A 127 3.34 11.59 -25.32
CA GLY A 127 4.38 10.58 -25.13
C GLY A 127 4.80 10.51 -23.68
N LEU A 128 6.11 10.47 -23.43
CA LEU A 128 6.68 10.23 -22.11
C LEU A 128 6.68 11.50 -21.28
N VAL A 129 6.08 11.47 -20.09
CA VAL A 129 6.08 12.59 -19.14
C VAL A 129 6.39 12.06 -17.75
N VAL A 130 7.35 12.66 -17.05
CA VAL A 130 7.56 12.41 -15.61
C VAL A 130 6.99 13.57 -14.81
N LEU A 131 6.29 13.26 -13.72
CA LEU A 131 5.63 14.21 -12.84
C LEU A 131 5.92 13.86 -11.38
N GLY A 132 5.68 14.82 -10.48
CA GLY A 132 5.86 14.64 -9.05
C GLY A 132 4.62 15.04 -8.26
N TYR A 133 4.50 14.49 -7.07
CA TYR A 133 3.48 14.88 -6.08
C TYR A 133 4.07 14.80 -4.67
N VAL A 134 3.49 15.53 -3.72
CA VAL A 134 3.87 15.44 -2.30
C VAL A 134 3.03 14.34 -1.66
N SER A 135 3.68 13.31 -1.12
CA SER A 135 2.99 12.22 -0.42
C SER A 135 2.56 12.65 0.98
N ARG A 136 1.34 12.28 1.39
CA ARG A 136 0.82 12.61 2.73
C ARG A 136 1.48 11.85 3.87
N ILE A 137 2.16 10.73 3.57
CA ILE A 137 2.75 9.84 4.59
C ILE A 137 3.87 10.56 5.35
N ASP A 138 4.78 11.17 4.62
CA ASP A 138 6.05 11.68 5.14
C ASP A 138 6.46 13.01 4.51
N HIS A 139 5.59 13.59 3.69
CA HIS A 139 5.78 14.87 3.00
C HIS A 139 6.93 14.87 1.97
N SER A 140 7.44 13.69 1.63
CA SER A 140 8.40 13.52 0.55
C SER A 140 7.75 13.76 -0.81
N VAL A 141 8.51 14.32 -1.76
CA VAL A 141 8.08 14.40 -3.16
C VAL A 141 8.40 13.07 -3.85
N GLN A 142 7.36 12.40 -4.36
CA GLN A 142 7.49 11.10 -5.04
C GLN A 142 7.26 11.23 -6.56
N PRO A 143 8.05 10.54 -7.40
CA PRO A 143 7.92 10.60 -8.85
C PRO A 143 6.94 9.56 -9.40
N TYR A 144 6.34 9.85 -10.56
CA TYR A 144 5.71 8.85 -11.41
C TYR A 144 5.91 9.17 -12.90
N GLY A 145 5.79 8.15 -13.74
CA GLY A 145 5.88 8.28 -15.19
C GLY A 145 4.52 8.11 -15.87
N LEU A 146 4.30 8.82 -16.96
CA LEU A 146 3.13 8.71 -17.83
C LEU A 146 3.53 8.43 -19.27
N VAL A 147 2.71 7.63 -19.95
CA VAL A 147 2.67 7.58 -21.41
C VAL A 147 1.34 8.19 -21.87
N ILE A 148 1.41 9.40 -22.43
CA ILE A 148 0.26 10.12 -22.98
C ILE A 148 0.11 9.75 -24.46
N PRO A 149 -1.07 9.27 -24.90
CA PRO A 149 -1.22 8.79 -26.28
C PRO A 149 -1.14 9.96 -27.29
N PRO A 150 -0.66 9.72 -28.53
CA PRO A 150 -0.49 10.79 -29.53
C PRO A 150 -1.79 11.53 -29.89
N ALA A 151 -2.92 10.83 -29.80
CA ALA A 151 -4.25 11.36 -30.06
C ALA A 151 -4.79 12.24 -28.93
N TRP A 152 -4.21 12.18 -27.72
CA TRP A 152 -4.67 12.97 -26.58
C TRP A 152 -4.64 14.47 -26.87
N ARG A 153 -5.66 15.18 -26.41
CA ARG A 153 -5.75 16.65 -26.46
C ARG A 153 -6.19 17.15 -25.08
N ARG A 154 -5.51 18.17 -24.56
CA ARG A 154 -5.92 18.82 -23.29
C ARG A 154 -7.38 19.32 -23.33
N THR A 155 -7.86 19.72 -24.50
CA THR A 155 -9.23 20.24 -24.72
C THR A 155 -10.26 19.15 -25.02
N GLN A 156 -9.86 17.87 -25.07
CA GLN A 156 -10.81 16.81 -25.41
C GLN A 156 -11.93 16.74 -24.36
N LYS A 157 -13.15 16.53 -24.86
CA LYS A 157 -14.33 16.42 -24.00
C LYS A 157 -14.43 15.05 -23.33
N ASP A 158 -13.89 14.02 -23.98
CA ASP A 158 -14.00 12.65 -23.52
C ASP A 158 -12.92 12.30 -22.51
N ALA A 159 -13.33 11.60 -21.46
CA ALA A 159 -12.43 11.09 -20.45
C ALA A 159 -11.58 9.94 -21.03
N SER A 160 -10.31 9.86 -20.65
CA SER A 160 -9.35 8.88 -21.17
C SER A 160 -9.37 7.60 -20.33
N ARG A 161 -9.24 6.45 -20.99
CA ARG A 161 -8.87 5.19 -20.32
C ARG A 161 -7.48 5.35 -19.68
N LEU A 162 -7.30 4.72 -18.52
CA LEU A 162 -6.03 4.65 -17.81
C LEU A 162 -5.63 3.20 -17.51
N ASP A 163 -4.41 2.83 -17.85
CA ASP A 163 -3.82 1.56 -17.42
C ASP A 163 -2.66 1.84 -16.45
N ILE A 164 -2.69 1.23 -15.27
CA ILE A 164 -1.59 1.27 -14.31
C ILE A 164 -0.66 0.09 -14.57
N TRP A 165 0.63 0.36 -14.71
CA TRP A 165 1.67 -0.64 -14.92
C TRP A 165 2.64 -0.73 -13.73
N PHE A 166 2.56 -1.80 -12.97
CA PHE A 166 3.49 -2.12 -11.89
C PHE A 166 4.79 -2.71 -12.44
N HIS A 167 5.93 -2.13 -12.06
CA HIS A 167 7.25 -2.61 -12.49
C HIS A 167 7.70 -3.87 -11.72
N GLY A 168 8.66 -4.60 -12.29
CA GLY A 168 9.27 -5.77 -11.66
C GLY A 168 10.25 -5.43 -10.55
N ARG A 169 10.81 -6.46 -9.90
CA ARG A 169 11.80 -6.31 -8.82
C ARG A 169 13.05 -5.60 -9.35
N GLY A 170 13.57 -4.66 -8.59
CA GLY A 170 14.73 -3.87 -8.96
C GLY A 170 15.46 -3.35 -7.75
N GLU A 171 16.34 -4.17 -7.16
CA GLU A 171 17.12 -3.80 -5.96
C GLU A 171 18.11 -2.63 -6.18
N THR A 172 18.20 -2.10 -7.39
CA THR A 172 18.99 -0.90 -7.73
C THR A 172 18.16 0.19 -8.40
N LEU A 173 16.82 0.10 -8.36
CA LEU A 173 15.91 1.07 -8.97
C LEU A 173 15.80 2.34 -8.10
N SER A 174 16.85 3.16 -8.10
CA SER A 174 16.80 4.52 -7.55
C SER A 174 15.88 5.41 -8.38
N GLU A 175 15.52 6.58 -7.83
CA GLU A 175 14.75 7.62 -8.53
C GLU A 175 15.49 8.08 -9.79
N VAL A 176 16.84 8.13 -9.75
CA VAL A 176 17.68 8.43 -10.92
C VAL A 176 17.36 7.45 -12.05
N LYS A 177 17.46 6.15 -11.79
CA LYS A 177 17.17 5.12 -12.79
C LYS A 177 15.71 5.15 -13.22
N PHE A 178 14.78 5.29 -12.28
CA PHE A 178 13.35 5.32 -12.58
C PHE A 178 13.00 6.50 -13.51
N LEU A 179 13.40 7.72 -13.16
CA LEU A 179 13.15 8.91 -13.97
C LEU A 179 13.85 8.81 -15.33
N GLY A 180 15.12 8.40 -15.35
CA GLY A 180 15.87 8.19 -16.59
C GLY A 180 15.16 7.20 -17.52
N GLN A 181 14.66 6.09 -16.97
CA GLN A 181 13.90 5.09 -17.72
C GLN A 181 12.56 5.65 -18.22
N ARG A 182 11.79 6.35 -17.38
CA ARG A 182 10.47 6.89 -17.75
C ARG A 182 10.53 8.09 -18.70
N MET A 183 11.67 8.77 -18.79
CA MET A 183 11.92 9.80 -19.81
C MET A 183 12.27 9.22 -21.19
N GLN A 184 12.58 7.92 -21.28
CA GLN A 184 13.09 7.30 -22.51
C GLN A 184 12.30 6.08 -22.99
N GLN A 185 11.55 5.42 -22.12
CA GLN A 185 10.89 4.15 -22.41
C GLN A 185 9.39 4.22 -22.10
N THR A 186 8.57 3.74 -23.04
CA THR A 186 7.12 3.65 -22.90
C THR A 186 6.64 2.45 -22.07
N GLY A 187 7.51 1.47 -21.83
CA GLY A 187 7.20 0.28 -21.04
C GLY A 187 6.57 -0.86 -21.87
N ALA A 188 6.06 -1.87 -21.17
CA ALA A 188 5.64 -3.13 -21.79
C ALA A 188 4.30 -3.03 -22.55
N TYR A 189 3.37 -2.18 -22.10
CA TYR A 189 2.05 -2.02 -22.70
C TYR A 189 1.78 -0.54 -22.99
N THR A 190 1.28 -0.26 -24.18
CA THR A 190 0.85 1.07 -24.63
C THR A 190 -0.41 0.91 -25.49
N PRO A 191 -1.56 0.59 -24.87
CA PRO A 191 -2.80 0.41 -25.61
C PRO A 191 -3.16 1.70 -26.35
N ARG A 192 -3.92 1.59 -27.44
CA ARG A 192 -4.37 2.76 -28.21
C ARG A 192 -5.24 3.66 -27.34
N ASP A 193 -5.12 4.97 -27.54
CA ASP A 193 -5.94 6.00 -26.89
C ASP A 193 -6.04 5.88 -25.36
N THR A 194 -4.99 5.33 -24.74
CA THR A 194 -4.92 5.04 -23.30
C THR A 194 -3.74 5.76 -22.68
N ILE A 195 -3.98 6.41 -21.54
CA ILE A 195 -2.89 6.91 -20.70
C ILE A 195 -2.33 5.72 -19.91
N VAL A 196 -1.01 5.58 -19.84
CA VAL A 196 -0.38 4.55 -19.00
C VAL A 196 0.34 5.21 -17.83
N LEU A 197 -0.04 4.87 -16.60
CA LEU A 197 0.61 5.30 -15.37
C LEU A 197 1.64 4.26 -14.93
N HIS A 198 2.89 4.69 -14.79
CA HIS A 198 3.98 3.94 -14.18
C HIS A 198 4.28 4.56 -12.81
N PRO A 199 3.71 4.05 -11.71
CA PRO A 199 4.06 4.49 -10.36
C PRO A 199 5.51 4.09 -10.01
N TYR A 200 6.16 4.86 -9.13
CA TYR A 200 7.45 4.47 -8.57
C TYR A 200 7.30 3.40 -7.49
N GLY A 201 6.16 3.38 -6.78
CA GLY A 201 5.88 2.38 -5.76
C GLY A 201 6.78 2.47 -4.55
N ARG A 202 7.50 3.59 -4.38
CA ARG A 202 8.47 3.77 -3.30
C ARG A 202 9.50 2.64 -3.25
N TYR A 203 10.10 2.29 -4.39
CA TYR A 203 11.14 1.25 -4.58
C TYR A 203 10.61 -0.20 -4.66
N SER A 204 11.45 -1.19 -4.36
CA SER A 204 11.28 -2.61 -4.65
C SER A 204 10.59 -3.32 -3.48
N ASN A 205 9.36 -2.91 -3.16
CA ASN A 205 8.56 -3.38 -2.01
C ASN A 205 7.27 -4.11 -2.42
N ALA A 206 7.17 -4.57 -3.67
CA ALA A 206 5.97 -5.12 -4.30
C ALA A 206 4.70 -4.26 -4.16
N PHE A 207 4.84 -2.94 -4.04
CA PHE A 207 3.73 -2.01 -3.88
C PHE A 207 2.88 -2.33 -2.65
N LYS A 208 3.51 -2.82 -1.58
CA LYS A 208 2.90 -3.03 -0.26
C LYS A 208 3.11 -1.79 0.62
N PHE A 209 2.25 -1.63 1.63
CA PHE A 209 2.35 -0.57 2.63
C PHE A 209 2.44 0.84 2.00
N ALA A 210 3.51 1.60 2.25
CA ALA A 210 3.69 2.91 1.64
C ALA A 210 3.77 2.84 0.10
N GLY A 211 4.28 1.75 -0.46
CA GLY A 211 4.27 1.51 -1.91
C GLY A 211 2.86 1.34 -2.47
N GLU A 212 1.92 0.81 -1.68
CA GLU A 212 0.50 0.74 -2.06
C GLU A 212 -0.10 2.14 -2.10
N VAL A 213 0.16 2.92 -1.05
CA VAL A 213 -0.32 4.30 -0.94
C VAL A 213 0.26 5.17 -2.05
N ASP A 214 1.53 4.98 -2.42
CA ASP A 214 2.18 5.70 -3.53
C ASP A 214 1.43 5.52 -4.86
N VAL A 215 0.99 4.30 -5.17
CA VAL A 215 0.16 4.03 -6.36
C VAL A 215 -1.14 4.83 -6.30
N LEU A 216 -1.81 4.80 -5.15
CA LEU A 216 -3.11 5.45 -4.98
C LEU A 216 -3.01 6.97 -5.02
N GLU A 217 -1.94 7.55 -4.45
CA GLU A 217 -1.67 8.98 -4.50
C GLU A 217 -1.26 9.43 -5.90
N ALA A 218 -0.42 8.66 -6.60
CA ALA A 218 -0.06 8.92 -8.00
C ALA A 218 -1.31 8.86 -8.90
N LEU A 219 -2.16 7.85 -8.72
CA LEU A 219 -3.43 7.75 -9.45
C LEU A 219 -4.33 8.97 -9.18
N ALA A 220 -4.49 9.36 -7.91
CA ALA A 220 -5.28 10.53 -7.54
C ALA A 220 -4.70 11.81 -8.17
N ASP A 221 -3.38 11.98 -8.17
CA ASP A 221 -2.72 13.11 -8.81
C ASP A 221 -2.96 13.14 -10.34
N VAL A 222 -2.88 11.99 -11.00
CA VAL A 222 -3.22 11.86 -12.42
C VAL A 222 -4.68 12.23 -12.68
N GLN A 223 -5.63 11.74 -11.88
CA GLN A 223 -7.06 12.07 -12.01
C GLN A 223 -7.34 13.58 -11.80
N ARG A 224 -6.54 14.28 -10.97
CA ARG A 224 -6.63 15.75 -10.81
C ARG A 224 -6.08 16.52 -12.01
N ARG A 225 -5.14 15.94 -12.76
CA ARG A 225 -4.42 16.60 -13.86
C ARG A 225 -4.99 16.26 -15.24
N TYR A 226 -5.53 15.07 -15.39
CA TYR A 226 -6.07 14.52 -16.62
C TYR A 226 -7.52 14.07 -16.40
N ARG A 227 -8.37 14.26 -17.41
CA ARG A 227 -9.74 13.74 -17.38
C ARG A 227 -9.69 12.23 -17.62
N ILE A 228 -9.69 11.45 -16.53
CA ILE A 228 -9.69 9.99 -16.56
C ILE A 228 -11.11 9.47 -16.45
N ASP A 229 -11.44 8.46 -17.26
CA ASP A 229 -12.68 7.71 -17.13
C ASP A 229 -12.50 6.69 -16.00
N GLU A 230 -13.13 6.96 -14.85
CA GLU A 230 -13.02 6.12 -13.65
C GLU A 230 -13.59 4.71 -13.85
N ASP A 231 -14.44 4.50 -14.85
CA ASP A 231 -14.94 3.17 -15.18
C ASP A 231 -13.99 2.42 -16.13
N ARG A 232 -12.94 3.07 -16.61
CA ARG A 232 -11.93 2.51 -17.52
C ARG A 232 -10.51 2.66 -16.97
N ILE A 233 -10.35 2.33 -15.69
CA ILE A 233 -9.05 2.14 -15.06
C ILE A 233 -8.73 0.65 -14.96
N SER A 234 -7.56 0.21 -15.40
CA SER A 234 -7.07 -1.16 -15.16
C SER A 234 -5.74 -1.20 -14.44
N VAL A 235 -5.44 -2.36 -13.84
CA VAL A 235 -4.14 -2.64 -13.20
C VAL A 235 -3.44 -3.80 -13.90
N ARG A 236 -2.13 -3.69 -14.07
CA ARG A 236 -1.30 -4.67 -14.78
C ARG A 236 0.09 -4.71 -14.19
N GLY A 237 0.78 -5.84 -14.32
CA GLY A 237 2.20 -5.90 -14.00
C GLY A 237 2.83 -7.25 -14.28
N PHE A 238 4.15 -7.32 -14.17
CA PHE A 238 4.93 -8.53 -14.42
C PHE A 238 5.95 -8.78 -13.30
N SER A 239 6.19 -10.05 -12.91
CA SER A 239 7.08 -10.41 -11.81
C SER A 239 6.61 -9.83 -10.47
N MET A 240 7.45 -9.10 -9.73
CA MET A 240 7.02 -8.30 -8.57
C MET A 240 5.78 -7.42 -8.87
N GLY A 241 5.69 -6.82 -10.06
CA GLY A 241 4.53 -6.04 -10.45
C GLY A 241 3.29 -6.91 -10.74
N GLY A 242 3.49 -8.18 -11.10
CA GLY A 242 2.41 -9.16 -11.20
C GLY A 242 1.83 -9.50 -9.83
N ALA A 243 2.67 -9.58 -8.79
CA ALA A 243 2.22 -9.75 -7.41
C ALA A 243 1.42 -8.54 -6.92
N ALA A 244 1.89 -7.32 -7.20
CA ALA A 244 1.13 -6.10 -6.94
C ALA A 244 -0.22 -6.09 -7.68
N CYS A 245 -0.25 -6.57 -8.92
CA CYS A 245 -1.49 -6.67 -9.67
C CYS A 245 -2.49 -7.64 -9.03
N TRP A 246 -2.05 -8.78 -8.48
CA TRP A 246 -2.91 -9.67 -7.70
C TRP A 246 -3.47 -8.95 -6.47
N GLN A 247 -2.61 -8.32 -5.67
CA GLN A 247 -2.98 -7.56 -4.47
C GLN A 247 -4.05 -6.50 -4.78
N PHE A 248 -3.82 -5.66 -5.78
CA PHE A 248 -4.76 -4.60 -6.14
C PHE A 248 -6.07 -5.18 -6.69
N ALA A 249 -6.02 -6.29 -7.43
CA ALA A 249 -7.22 -6.93 -7.95
C ALA A 249 -8.13 -7.49 -6.85
N VAL A 250 -7.56 -8.03 -5.76
CA VAL A 250 -8.35 -8.63 -4.67
C VAL A 250 -8.76 -7.64 -3.58
N HIS A 251 -7.95 -6.59 -3.34
CA HIS A 251 -8.23 -5.57 -2.31
C HIS A 251 -9.07 -4.39 -2.81
N TYR A 252 -8.99 -4.09 -4.11
CA TYR A 252 -9.71 -2.97 -4.74
C TYR A 252 -10.53 -3.41 -5.97
N PRO A 253 -11.24 -4.55 -5.92
CA PRO A 253 -11.81 -5.19 -7.12
C PRO A 253 -12.83 -4.32 -7.85
N ASP A 254 -13.48 -3.39 -7.15
CA ASP A 254 -14.52 -2.50 -7.69
C ASP A 254 -13.96 -1.19 -8.30
N ARG A 255 -12.63 -0.99 -8.25
CA ARG A 255 -11.95 0.16 -8.86
C ARG A 255 -11.46 -0.09 -10.27
N TRP A 256 -11.40 -1.35 -10.70
CA TRP A 256 -10.78 -1.75 -11.96
C TRP A 256 -11.82 -2.35 -12.91
N PHE A 257 -11.77 -2.00 -14.19
CA PHE A 257 -12.55 -2.75 -15.18
C PHE A 257 -11.91 -4.12 -15.49
N ALA A 258 -10.60 -4.25 -15.28
CA ALA A 258 -9.86 -5.50 -15.44
C ALA A 258 -8.50 -5.48 -14.74
N ALA A 259 -7.96 -6.67 -14.46
CA ALA A 259 -6.61 -6.89 -13.93
C ALA A 259 -5.78 -7.87 -14.79
N ASN A 260 -4.50 -7.59 -15.00
CA ASN A 260 -3.55 -8.47 -15.72
C ASN A 260 -2.29 -8.77 -14.89
N PRO A 261 -2.39 -9.70 -13.93
CA PRO A 261 -1.23 -10.18 -13.20
C PRO A 261 -0.39 -11.13 -14.06
N GLY A 262 0.89 -10.81 -14.22
CA GLY A 262 1.84 -11.59 -15.00
C GLY A 262 2.95 -12.20 -14.14
N ALA A 263 3.02 -13.53 -14.06
CA ALA A 263 4.12 -14.29 -13.46
C ALA A 263 4.68 -13.68 -12.14
N GLY A 264 3.82 -13.33 -11.20
CA GLY A 264 4.19 -12.78 -9.90
C GLY A 264 3.48 -13.53 -8.78
N PHE A 265 4.14 -13.68 -7.63
CA PHE A 265 3.61 -14.41 -6.46
C PHE A 265 2.24 -13.90 -6.03
N SER A 266 1.40 -14.79 -5.48
CA SER A 266 0.05 -14.46 -4.99
C SER A 266 -0.14 -14.80 -3.51
N GLU A 267 0.81 -15.50 -2.89
CA GLU A 267 0.75 -15.98 -1.51
C GLU A 267 2.16 -16.16 -0.96
N THR A 268 2.32 -15.91 0.34
CA THR A 268 3.63 -15.90 1.01
C THR A 268 4.17 -17.31 1.27
N PRO A 269 3.42 -18.23 1.90
CA PRO A 269 3.99 -19.49 2.37
C PRO A 269 4.37 -20.43 1.22
N GLU A 270 3.47 -20.61 0.26
CA GLU A 270 3.64 -21.54 -0.86
C GLU A 270 4.72 -21.03 -1.81
N PHE A 271 4.76 -19.72 -2.09
CA PHE A 271 5.82 -19.14 -2.91
C PHE A 271 7.21 -19.34 -2.29
N LEU A 272 7.39 -19.05 -0.99
CA LEU A 272 8.70 -19.22 -0.35
C LEU A 272 9.13 -20.70 -0.29
N ARG A 273 8.21 -21.63 -0.04
CA ARG A 273 8.53 -23.07 -0.09
C ARG A 273 8.85 -23.53 -1.51
N PHE A 274 8.08 -23.11 -2.51
CA PHE A 274 8.24 -23.58 -3.89
C PHE A 274 9.42 -22.92 -4.60
N PHE A 275 9.49 -21.59 -4.56
CA PHE A 275 10.48 -20.78 -5.27
C PHE A 275 11.80 -20.72 -4.51
N GLN A 276 11.76 -20.36 -3.21
CA GLN A 276 12.97 -20.22 -2.40
C GLN A 276 13.44 -21.52 -1.72
N LYS A 277 12.67 -22.61 -1.79
CA LYS A 277 12.97 -23.86 -1.05
C LYS A 277 13.18 -23.63 0.44
N GLU A 278 12.51 -22.61 0.98
CA GLU A 278 12.67 -22.21 2.37
C GLU A 278 11.84 -23.10 3.29
N THR A 279 12.39 -23.46 4.46
CA THR A 279 11.62 -24.07 5.55
C THR A 279 11.13 -22.96 6.47
N LEU A 280 9.83 -22.68 6.41
CA LEU A 280 9.22 -21.61 7.18
C LEU A 280 8.90 -22.05 8.62
N ASN A 281 9.30 -21.24 9.59
CA ASN A 281 8.97 -21.41 11.01
C ASN A 281 8.24 -20.18 11.56
N PRO A 282 7.05 -19.84 11.03
CA PRO A 282 6.31 -18.67 11.46
C PRO A 282 5.69 -18.89 12.84
N THR A 283 5.62 -17.82 13.62
CA THR A 283 4.78 -17.74 14.81
C THR A 283 3.30 -17.80 14.44
N TRP A 284 2.44 -18.09 15.42
CA TRP A 284 0.99 -18.18 15.19
C TRP A 284 0.39 -16.84 14.72
N TYR A 285 0.94 -15.71 15.16
CA TYR A 285 0.48 -14.38 14.76
C TYR A 285 0.99 -13.99 13.37
N GLU A 286 2.21 -14.38 12.97
CA GLU A 286 2.68 -14.16 11.59
C GLU A 286 1.77 -14.86 10.58
N LYS A 287 1.33 -16.09 10.88
CA LYS A 287 0.35 -16.80 10.04
C LYS A 287 -0.96 -16.02 9.86
N LYS A 288 -1.44 -15.36 10.92
CA LYS A 288 -2.62 -14.48 10.86
C LYS A 288 -2.35 -13.21 10.04
N LEU A 289 -1.16 -12.65 10.16
CA LEU A 289 -0.76 -11.42 9.46
C LEU A 289 -0.57 -11.63 7.95
N TRP A 290 -0.26 -12.85 7.50
CA TRP A 290 -0.20 -13.19 6.07
C TRP A 290 -1.52 -12.96 5.33
N HIS A 291 -2.65 -13.09 6.02
CA HIS A 291 -3.97 -12.75 5.47
C HIS A 291 -4.06 -11.31 4.95
N LEU A 292 -3.14 -10.40 5.32
CA LEU A 292 -3.12 -9.04 4.76
C LEU A 292 -2.78 -9.03 3.26
N TYR A 293 -1.93 -9.94 2.77
CA TYR A 293 -1.43 -9.90 1.38
C TYR A 293 -1.51 -11.23 0.62
N ASP A 294 -1.84 -12.33 1.27
CA ASP A 294 -2.05 -13.62 0.60
C ASP A 294 -3.35 -13.59 -0.21
N CYS A 295 -3.24 -13.29 -1.50
CA CYS A 295 -4.36 -13.01 -2.40
C CYS A 295 -5.31 -14.21 -2.58
N THR A 296 -4.84 -15.42 -2.30
CA THR A 296 -5.64 -16.65 -2.28
C THR A 296 -6.78 -16.58 -1.28
N ASP A 297 -6.57 -15.97 -0.11
CA ASP A 297 -7.60 -15.79 0.92
C ASP A 297 -8.74 -14.85 0.46
N TRP A 298 -8.44 -14.01 -0.53
CA TRP A 298 -9.33 -12.98 -1.05
C TRP A 298 -9.90 -13.33 -2.43
N ALA A 299 -9.68 -14.54 -2.93
CA ALA A 299 -10.06 -14.96 -4.29
C ALA A 299 -11.54 -14.70 -4.62
N ARG A 300 -12.44 -14.76 -3.63
CA ARG A 300 -13.88 -14.45 -3.77
C ARG A 300 -14.14 -13.04 -4.31
N ASN A 301 -13.26 -12.09 -4.03
CA ASN A 301 -13.41 -10.71 -4.46
C ASN A 301 -13.27 -10.55 -5.98
N LEU A 302 -12.62 -11.50 -6.67
CA LEU A 302 -12.46 -11.49 -8.13
C LEU A 302 -13.75 -11.78 -8.90
N HIS A 303 -14.85 -12.09 -8.23
CA HIS A 303 -16.19 -12.02 -8.83
C HIS A 303 -16.51 -10.61 -9.38
N HIS A 304 -15.83 -9.57 -8.89
CA HIS A 304 -16.08 -8.16 -9.25
C HIS A 304 -14.99 -7.52 -10.11
N CYS A 305 -13.90 -8.24 -10.38
CA CYS A 305 -12.78 -7.74 -11.17
C CYS A 305 -12.39 -8.78 -12.24
N PRO A 306 -12.78 -8.56 -13.52
CA PRO A 306 -12.34 -9.40 -14.62
C PRO A 306 -10.81 -9.57 -14.63
N THR A 307 -10.34 -10.80 -14.47
CA THR A 307 -8.90 -11.07 -14.31
C THR A 307 -8.38 -11.95 -15.43
N VAL A 308 -7.35 -11.48 -16.13
CA VAL A 308 -6.66 -12.21 -17.19
C VAL A 308 -5.21 -12.40 -16.76
N ALA A 309 -4.87 -13.57 -16.22
CA ALA A 309 -3.50 -13.87 -15.81
C ALA A 309 -2.61 -14.21 -17.00
N TYR A 310 -1.31 -13.97 -16.86
CA TYR A 310 -0.30 -14.35 -17.85
C TYR A 310 0.88 -15.08 -17.21
N SER A 311 1.40 -16.09 -17.90
CA SER A 311 2.71 -16.68 -17.58
C SER A 311 3.42 -17.17 -18.84
N GLY A 312 4.75 -17.15 -18.83
CA GLY A 312 5.52 -17.96 -19.77
C GLY A 312 5.34 -19.45 -19.44
N GLU A 313 5.26 -20.30 -20.46
CA GLU A 313 5.13 -21.75 -20.29
C GLU A 313 6.26 -22.37 -19.46
N LEU A 314 7.48 -21.86 -19.62
CA LEU A 314 8.70 -22.34 -18.97
C LEU A 314 9.09 -21.48 -17.75
N ASP A 315 8.21 -20.58 -17.32
CA ASP A 315 8.43 -19.73 -16.17
C ASP A 315 8.02 -20.44 -14.89
N ILE A 316 8.95 -20.62 -13.95
CA ILE A 316 8.66 -21.25 -12.66
C ILE A 316 7.68 -20.42 -11.82
N GLN A 317 7.59 -19.10 -12.04
CA GLN A 317 6.62 -18.22 -11.36
C GLN A 317 5.19 -18.36 -11.92
N LYS A 318 4.97 -19.22 -12.93
CA LYS A 318 3.64 -19.67 -13.33
C LYS A 318 2.84 -20.26 -12.15
N GLN A 319 3.54 -20.83 -11.17
CA GLN A 319 2.96 -21.42 -9.96
C GLN A 319 1.97 -20.49 -9.25
N ALA A 320 2.21 -19.17 -9.21
CA ALA A 320 1.31 -18.23 -8.56
C ALA A 320 -0.09 -18.22 -9.21
N ALA A 321 -0.16 -18.19 -10.55
CA ALA A 321 -1.43 -18.27 -11.27
C ALA A 321 -2.10 -19.65 -11.10
N ASP A 322 -1.31 -20.73 -10.96
CA ASP A 322 -1.84 -22.07 -10.70
C ASP A 322 -2.49 -22.17 -9.31
N ILE A 323 -1.88 -21.58 -8.28
CA ILE A 323 -2.45 -21.54 -6.93
C ILE A 323 -3.69 -20.63 -6.88
N MET A 324 -3.66 -19.45 -7.52
CA MET A 324 -4.86 -18.63 -7.65
C MET A 324 -5.98 -19.37 -8.38
N GLN A 325 -5.69 -20.16 -9.41
CA GLN A 325 -6.69 -20.99 -10.07
C GLN A 325 -7.28 -22.04 -9.10
N GLN A 326 -6.51 -22.60 -8.18
CA GLN A 326 -7.04 -23.51 -7.15
C GLN A 326 -7.98 -22.79 -6.18
N ALA A 327 -7.57 -21.63 -5.66
CA ALA A 327 -8.40 -20.81 -4.77
C ALA A 327 -9.69 -20.35 -5.47
N LEU A 328 -9.60 -19.91 -6.72
CA LEU A 328 -10.75 -19.48 -7.52
C LEU A 328 -11.76 -20.59 -7.77
N ARG A 329 -11.33 -21.86 -7.90
CA ARG A 329 -12.26 -22.99 -8.05
C ARG A 329 -13.15 -23.18 -6.82
N GLN A 330 -12.62 -22.93 -5.62
CA GLN A 330 -13.40 -22.99 -4.38
C GLN A 330 -14.50 -21.91 -4.36
N GLU A 331 -14.26 -20.81 -5.07
CA GLU A 331 -15.20 -19.69 -5.24
C GLU A 331 -16.00 -19.78 -6.57
N GLN A 332 -15.98 -20.95 -7.24
CA GLN A 332 -16.69 -21.25 -8.49
C GLN A 332 -16.28 -20.33 -9.66
N LEU A 333 -15.02 -19.93 -9.70
CA LEU A 333 -14.42 -19.14 -10.77
C LEU A 333 -13.35 -19.96 -11.53
N SER A 334 -13.33 -19.80 -12.85
CA SER A 334 -12.23 -20.29 -13.69
C SER A 334 -11.35 -19.11 -14.10
N LEU A 335 -10.04 -19.23 -13.92
CA LEU A 335 -9.10 -18.19 -14.28
C LEU A 335 -8.87 -18.21 -15.79
N VAL A 336 -8.92 -17.04 -16.43
CA VAL A 336 -8.39 -16.88 -17.79
C VAL A 336 -6.88 -16.76 -17.68
N HIS A 337 -6.15 -17.87 -17.86
CA HIS A 337 -4.70 -17.92 -17.80
C HIS A 337 -4.10 -18.06 -19.20
N ILE A 338 -3.52 -16.98 -19.71
CA ILE A 338 -2.86 -16.96 -21.02
C ILE A 338 -1.41 -17.44 -20.85
N ILE A 339 -1.07 -18.52 -21.56
CA ILE A 339 0.27 -19.11 -21.56
C ILE A 339 1.04 -18.66 -22.80
N GLY A 340 2.22 -18.10 -22.59
CA GLY A 340 3.20 -17.80 -23.64
C GLY A 340 4.02 -19.05 -23.97
N PRO A 341 3.84 -19.69 -25.14
CA PRO A 341 4.56 -20.92 -25.49
C PRO A 341 6.08 -20.69 -25.51
N GLN A 342 6.84 -21.70 -25.06
CA GLN A 342 8.31 -21.73 -25.02
C GLN A 342 8.96 -20.49 -24.37
N THR A 343 8.21 -19.78 -23.53
CA THR A 343 8.63 -18.51 -22.94
C THR A 343 8.99 -18.72 -21.48
N LYS A 344 10.16 -18.23 -21.07
CA LYS A 344 10.60 -18.19 -19.67
C LYS A 344 10.02 -16.94 -18.97
N HIS A 345 10.78 -16.29 -18.10
CA HIS A 345 10.37 -15.10 -17.37
C HIS A 345 10.36 -13.82 -18.24
N SER A 346 9.47 -13.77 -19.23
CA SER A 346 9.24 -12.61 -20.10
C SER A 346 7.84 -12.63 -20.71
N ILE A 347 7.45 -11.53 -21.35
CA ILE A 347 6.13 -11.40 -22.01
C ILE A 347 6.23 -11.84 -23.47
N HIS A 348 5.53 -12.93 -23.81
CA HIS A 348 5.46 -13.48 -25.16
C HIS A 348 4.65 -12.54 -26.07
N PRO A 349 5.16 -12.14 -27.26
CA PRO A 349 4.48 -11.20 -28.15
C PRO A 349 3.08 -11.65 -28.58
N GLY A 350 2.89 -12.95 -28.83
CA GLY A 350 1.58 -13.51 -29.18
C GLY A 350 0.57 -13.44 -28.03
N ALA A 351 1.02 -13.73 -26.81
CA ALA A 351 0.19 -13.66 -25.62
C ALA A 351 -0.18 -12.20 -25.31
N LYS A 352 0.77 -11.27 -25.45
CA LYS A 352 0.54 -9.83 -25.33
C LYS A 352 -0.61 -9.36 -26.23
N ARG A 353 -0.65 -9.78 -27.50
CA ARG A 353 -1.75 -9.44 -28.43
C ARG A 353 -3.10 -9.98 -27.96
N GLN A 354 -3.14 -11.21 -27.43
CA GLN A 354 -4.37 -11.80 -26.92
C GLN A 354 -4.87 -11.08 -25.66
N ILE A 355 -3.97 -10.70 -24.76
CA ILE A 355 -4.27 -9.91 -23.56
C ILE A 355 -4.88 -8.56 -23.97
N GLU A 356 -4.23 -7.83 -24.88
CA GLU A 356 -4.71 -6.53 -25.34
C GLU A 356 -6.10 -6.63 -26.00
N ALA A 357 -6.32 -7.61 -26.87
CA ALA A 357 -7.62 -7.82 -27.49
C ALA A 357 -8.74 -8.11 -26.47
N ARG A 358 -8.43 -8.78 -25.35
CA ARG A 358 -9.39 -9.00 -24.25
C ARG A 358 -9.63 -7.72 -23.46
N PHE A 359 -8.56 -7.00 -23.11
CA PHE A 359 -8.66 -5.74 -22.37
C PHE A 359 -9.45 -4.69 -23.15
N ASP A 360 -9.26 -4.58 -24.45
CA ASP A 360 -10.02 -3.66 -25.30
C ASP A 360 -11.50 -4.01 -25.36
N ARG A 361 -11.88 -5.29 -25.19
CA ARG A 361 -13.28 -5.72 -25.06
C ARG A 361 -13.83 -5.41 -23.68
N LEU A 362 -13.08 -5.70 -22.62
CA LEU A 362 -13.47 -5.44 -21.23
C LEU A 362 -13.60 -3.94 -20.94
N ALA A 363 -12.78 -3.10 -21.57
CA ALA A 363 -12.85 -1.66 -21.42
C ALA A 363 -14.13 -1.04 -22.02
N ARG A 364 -14.80 -1.70 -22.98
CA ARG A 364 -16.01 -1.15 -23.63
C ARG A 364 -17.14 -0.86 -22.62
N PRO A 365 -17.62 -1.85 -21.84
CA PRO A 365 -18.60 -1.60 -20.79
C PRO A 365 -18.01 -0.88 -19.56
N GLY A 366 -16.68 -0.96 -19.35
CA GLY A 366 -16.05 -0.46 -18.14
C GLY A 366 -16.34 -1.35 -16.92
N ARG A 367 -15.99 -0.87 -15.72
CA ARG A 367 -16.28 -1.55 -14.45
C ARG A 367 -17.78 -1.50 -14.13
N GLN A 368 -18.27 -2.51 -13.40
CA GLN A 368 -19.65 -2.53 -12.94
C GLN A 368 -19.80 -1.74 -11.64
N ARG A 369 -20.40 -0.54 -11.70
CA ARG A 369 -20.59 0.32 -10.50
C ARG A 369 -21.54 -0.29 -9.46
N THR A 370 -22.65 -0.85 -9.94
CA THR A 370 -23.69 -1.45 -9.08
C THR A 370 -23.91 -2.91 -9.49
N PRO A 371 -23.07 -3.85 -8.99
CA PRO A 371 -23.31 -5.26 -9.22
C PRO A 371 -24.62 -5.70 -8.55
N GLN A 372 -25.42 -6.54 -9.22
CA GLN A 372 -26.66 -7.06 -8.64
C GLN A 372 -26.40 -7.90 -7.38
N ARG A 373 -25.24 -8.56 -7.31
CA ARG A 373 -24.78 -9.33 -6.17
C ARG A 373 -23.34 -8.98 -5.84
N VAL A 374 -23.09 -8.55 -4.62
CA VAL A 374 -21.77 -8.33 -4.02
C VAL A 374 -21.36 -9.60 -3.28
N ARG A 375 -20.15 -10.08 -3.57
CA ARG A 375 -19.47 -11.20 -2.89
C ARG A 375 -18.15 -10.68 -2.38
N PHE A 376 -18.04 -10.52 -1.07
CA PHE A 376 -16.94 -9.80 -0.46
C PHE A 376 -16.37 -10.60 0.69
N THR A 377 -15.06 -10.83 0.67
CA THR A 377 -14.26 -11.38 1.76
C THR A 377 -13.32 -10.28 2.26
N THR A 378 -13.15 -10.20 3.58
CA THR A 378 -12.07 -9.42 4.20
C THR A 378 -11.62 -10.03 5.53
N TYR A 379 -10.37 -9.80 5.92
CA TYR A 379 -9.80 -10.21 7.21
C TYR A 379 -9.49 -9.02 8.12
N THR A 380 -9.56 -7.80 7.58
CA THR A 380 -9.20 -6.57 8.27
C THR A 380 -9.99 -5.39 7.70
N LEU A 381 -10.31 -4.42 8.55
CA LEU A 381 -10.99 -3.20 8.09
C LEU A 381 -10.10 -2.31 7.20
N LYS A 382 -8.84 -2.68 6.92
CA LYS A 382 -8.02 -1.97 5.92
C LYS A 382 -8.69 -1.96 4.53
N TYR A 383 -9.25 -3.09 4.12
CA TYR A 383 -9.97 -3.24 2.85
C TYR A 383 -11.41 -3.61 3.17
N ASN A 384 -12.26 -2.60 3.37
CA ASN A 384 -13.59 -2.76 3.96
C ASN A 384 -14.75 -2.41 3.03
N ARG A 385 -14.49 -2.17 1.74
CA ARG A 385 -15.52 -1.74 0.79
C ARG A 385 -15.45 -2.56 -0.49
N LEU A 386 -16.63 -2.92 -1.00
CA LEU A 386 -16.81 -3.48 -2.34
C LEU A 386 -18.17 -3.05 -2.90
N GLY A 387 -18.14 -2.29 -4.00
CA GLY A 387 -19.34 -1.77 -4.65
C GLY A 387 -20.18 -0.92 -3.71
N TRP A 388 -21.44 -1.32 -3.53
CA TRP A 388 -22.40 -0.67 -2.64
C TRP A 388 -22.38 -1.21 -1.21
N VAL A 389 -21.46 -2.10 -0.84
CA VAL A 389 -21.29 -2.62 0.52
C VAL A 389 -20.04 -2.04 1.17
N GLN A 390 -20.18 -1.54 2.40
CA GLN A 390 -19.07 -1.11 3.25
C GLN A 390 -19.19 -1.78 4.62
N ILE A 391 -18.20 -2.57 5.03
CA ILE A 391 -18.11 -3.16 6.36
C ILE A 391 -17.49 -2.11 7.30
N ASN A 392 -18.12 -1.81 8.43
CA ASN A 392 -17.60 -0.83 9.39
C ASN A 392 -17.05 -1.49 10.66
N ALA A 393 -17.47 -2.71 10.99
CA ALA A 393 -16.94 -3.47 12.12
C ALA A 393 -16.98 -4.98 11.85
N LEU A 394 -15.96 -5.68 12.35
CA LEU A 394 -15.86 -7.14 12.32
C LEU A 394 -16.25 -7.73 13.67
N GLY A 395 -16.57 -9.03 13.69
CA GLY A 395 -16.65 -9.77 14.95
C GLY A 395 -15.26 -10.06 15.53
N ARG A 396 -14.29 -10.34 14.65
CA ARG A 396 -12.89 -10.62 14.98
C ARG A 396 -11.98 -10.33 13.78
N HIS A 397 -11.06 -9.38 13.92
CA HIS A 397 -9.96 -9.18 12.97
C HIS A 397 -9.08 -10.43 12.84
N TRP A 398 -8.52 -10.62 11.64
CA TRP A 398 -7.68 -11.76 11.24
C TRP A 398 -8.39 -13.11 11.25
N SER A 399 -9.72 -13.09 11.30
CA SER A 399 -10.59 -14.21 10.95
C SER A 399 -11.37 -13.82 9.71
N ARG A 400 -11.65 -14.77 8.81
CA ARG A 400 -12.39 -14.49 7.58
C ARG A 400 -13.74 -13.84 7.93
N ALA A 401 -14.02 -12.69 7.34
CA ALA A 401 -15.34 -12.09 7.31
C ALA A 401 -15.86 -12.13 5.89
N SER A 402 -17.16 -12.39 5.73
CA SER A 402 -17.76 -12.46 4.41
C SER A 402 -19.13 -11.78 4.36
N VAL A 403 -19.41 -11.16 3.21
CA VAL A 403 -20.71 -10.59 2.87
C VAL A 403 -21.10 -11.09 1.48
N ASP A 404 -22.28 -11.68 1.40
CA ASP A 404 -22.96 -12.03 0.16
C ASP A 404 -24.29 -11.26 0.11
N ALA A 405 -24.26 -10.10 -0.56
CA ALA A 405 -25.38 -9.18 -0.61
C ALA A 405 -25.98 -9.16 -2.03
N ARG A 406 -27.28 -9.37 -2.17
CA ARG A 406 -27.96 -9.46 -3.47
C ARG A 406 -29.20 -8.58 -3.49
N ILE A 407 -29.41 -7.93 -4.63
CA ILE A 407 -30.60 -7.12 -4.92
C ILE A 407 -31.59 -8.02 -5.68
N GLU A 408 -32.75 -8.20 -5.09
CA GLU A 408 -33.86 -8.99 -5.59
C GLU A 408 -34.81 -8.15 -6.44
N ALA A 409 -35.78 -8.83 -7.07
CA ALA A 409 -36.92 -8.16 -7.69
C ALA A 409 -37.64 -7.23 -6.70
N ALA A 410 -38.20 -6.13 -7.20
CA ALA A 410 -38.85 -5.08 -6.42
C ALA A 410 -37.95 -4.31 -5.42
N GLY A 411 -36.61 -4.52 -5.46
CA GLY A 411 -35.65 -3.68 -4.74
C GLY A 411 -35.33 -4.15 -3.33
N SER A 412 -35.83 -5.32 -2.92
CA SER A 412 -35.42 -5.97 -1.68
C SER A 412 -33.95 -6.39 -1.73
N ILE A 413 -33.26 -6.31 -0.60
CA ILE A 413 -31.85 -6.66 -0.48
C ILE A 413 -31.72 -7.80 0.52
N VAL A 414 -31.08 -8.89 0.12
CA VAL A 414 -30.71 -9.99 1.02
C VAL A 414 -29.22 -9.91 1.28
N VAL A 415 -28.82 -9.92 2.55
CA VAL A 415 -27.45 -9.74 3.00
C VAL A 415 -27.07 -10.91 3.91
N ARG A 416 -26.37 -11.89 3.36
CA ARG A 416 -25.80 -12.99 4.14
C ARG A 416 -24.42 -12.58 4.64
N VAL A 417 -24.18 -12.71 5.94
CA VAL A 417 -22.96 -12.22 6.59
C VAL A 417 -22.35 -13.27 7.51
N GLU A 418 -21.03 -13.22 7.65
CA GLU A 418 -20.26 -14.01 8.61
C GLU A 418 -19.15 -13.12 9.19
N ASN A 419 -18.99 -13.12 10.51
CA ASN A 419 -17.97 -12.33 11.22
C ASN A 419 -18.03 -10.80 10.94
N VAL A 420 -19.23 -10.26 10.67
CA VAL A 420 -19.50 -8.83 10.48
C VAL A 420 -20.50 -8.34 11.52
N THR A 421 -20.24 -7.19 12.14
CA THR A 421 -21.06 -6.66 13.24
C THR A 421 -21.63 -5.26 12.96
N ASP A 422 -21.09 -4.56 11.96
CA ASP A 422 -21.63 -3.29 11.47
C ASP A 422 -21.30 -3.15 9.97
N LEU A 423 -22.28 -2.77 9.16
CA LEU A 423 -22.09 -2.49 7.74
C LEU A 423 -23.02 -1.38 7.25
N ALA A 424 -22.66 -0.79 6.12
CA ALA A 424 -23.48 0.17 5.39
C ALA A 424 -23.70 -0.29 3.96
N LEU A 425 -24.92 -0.09 3.48
CA LEU A 425 -25.31 -0.22 2.08
C LEU A 425 -25.41 1.18 1.49
N ARG A 426 -24.70 1.47 0.41
CA ARG A 426 -24.57 2.81 -0.17
C ARG A 426 -24.67 2.77 -1.68
N PHE A 427 -25.73 3.39 -2.20
CA PHE A 427 -25.97 3.64 -3.61
C PHE A 427 -25.90 5.14 -3.87
N SER A 428 -25.00 5.54 -4.75
CA SER A 428 -24.82 6.93 -5.18
C SER A 428 -26.00 7.36 -6.08
N PRO A 429 -26.13 8.66 -6.43
CA PRO A 429 -27.13 9.09 -7.38
C PRO A 429 -27.11 8.27 -8.68
N GLY A 430 -28.28 7.78 -9.10
CA GLY A 430 -28.46 6.94 -10.29
C GLY A 430 -28.22 5.43 -10.09
N GLU A 431 -27.71 5.00 -8.94
CA GLU A 431 -27.22 3.63 -8.75
C GLU A 431 -28.28 2.65 -8.22
N PHE A 432 -29.28 3.09 -7.46
CA PHE A 432 -30.30 2.17 -6.95
C PHE A 432 -31.12 1.57 -8.12
N PRO A 433 -31.14 0.24 -8.31
CA PRO A 433 -31.46 -0.37 -9.62
C PRO A 433 -32.95 -0.54 -9.94
N THR A 434 -33.86 -0.15 -9.04
CA THR A 434 -35.31 -0.33 -9.25
C THR A 434 -36.04 0.98 -9.51
N GLU A 435 -37.24 0.88 -10.07
CA GLU A 435 -38.17 2.01 -10.20
C GLU A 435 -38.49 2.60 -8.83
N PHE A 436 -38.92 3.87 -8.78
CA PHE A 436 -39.33 4.51 -7.53
C PHE A 436 -40.50 3.73 -6.90
N ALA A 437 -40.17 2.80 -6.01
CA ALA A 437 -41.17 2.18 -5.16
C ALA A 437 -41.73 3.28 -4.24
N GLN A 438 -43.06 3.33 -4.09
CA GLN A 438 -43.71 4.20 -3.10
C GLN A 438 -43.40 3.78 -1.64
N ARG A 439 -42.52 2.78 -1.44
CA ARG A 439 -42.16 2.19 -0.16
C ARG A 439 -40.63 2.03 -0.06
N PRO A 440 -40.05 2.11 1.15
CA PRO A 440 -38.64 1.80 1.37
C PRO A 440 -38.28 0.37 0.95
N PRO A 441 -37.02 0.10 0.53
CA PRO A 441 -36.57 -1.25 0.24
C PRO A 441 -36.61 -2.09 1.51
N THR A 442 -36.86 -3.40 1.38
CA THR A 442 -36.74 -4.36 2.50
C THR A 442 -35.32 -4.90 2.56
N VAL A 443 -34.75 -5.04 3.75
CA VAL A 443 -33.44 -5.68 3.95
C VAL A 443 -33.58 -6.92 4.83
N LEU A 444 -33.17 -8.07 4.31
CA LEU A 444 -33.12 -9.34 5.04
C LEU A 444 -31.66 -9.69 5.33
N PHE A 445 -31.30 -9.74 6.60
CA PHE A 445 -30.01 -10.26 7.05
C PHE A 445 -30.09 -11.76 7.32
N GLU A 446 -29.06 -12.49 6.90
CA GLU A 446 -28.80 -13.89 7.28
C GLU A 446 -27.42 -13.97 7.93
N ASP A 447 -27.35 -13.92 9.26
CA ASP A 447 -26.10 -14.04 10.04
C ASP A 447 -25.76 -15.53 10.19
N VAL A 448 -24.57 -15.90 9.71
CA VAL A 448 -24.08 -17.29 9.67
C VAL A 448 -23.03 -17.46 10.75
N ASN A 449 -23.26 -18.41 11.65
CA ASN A 449 -22.30 -18.83 12.67
C ASN A 449 -22.22 -20.37 12.68
N GLY A 450 -21.24 -20.92 11.97
CA GLY A 450 -21.18 -22.36 11.71
C GLY A 450 -22.42 -22.83 10.97
N ASP A 451 -23.12 -23.83 11.51
CA ASP A 451 -24.36 -24.37 10.93
C ASP A 451 -25.62 -23.56 11.28
N GLN A 452 -25.51 -22.57 12.17
CA GLN A 452 -26.65 -21.76 12.58
C GLN A 452 -26.82 -20.54 11.67
N VAL A 453 -28.06 -20.30 11.25
CA VAL A 453 -28.44 -19.12 10.46
C VAL A 453 -29.54 -18.36 11.18
N MET A 454 -29.23 -17.14 11.60
CA MET A 454 -30.16 -16.22 12.23
C MET A 454 -30.65 -15.21 11.20
N ARG A 455 -31.96 -14.94 11.20
CA ARG A 455 -32.58 -14.03 10.22
C ARG A 455 -33.16 -12.80 10.89
N THR A 456 -32.91 -11.64 10.29
CA THR A 456 -33.54 -10.38 10.69
C THR A 456 -34.08 -9.66 9.46
N THR A 457 -35.35 -9.26 9.49
CA THR A 457 -35.99 -8.50 8.40
C THR A 457 -36.27 -7.08 8.87
N LEU A 458 -35.76 -6.11 8.12
CA LEU A 458 -36.00 -4.68 8.31
C LEU A 458 -36.84 -4.16 7.14
N ALA A 459 -38.00 -3.57 7.42
CA ALA A 459 -38.96 -3.11 6.42
C ALA A 459 -39.80 -1.93 6.93
N GLY A 460 -40.59 -1.32 6.04
CA GLY A 460 -41.53 -0.27 6.43
C GLY A 460 -40.83 1.05 6.82
N SER A 461 -41.41 1.77 7.79
CA SER A 461 -40.92 3.09 8.24
C SER A 461 -39.51 3.07 8.84
N ASP A 462 -38.98 1.89 9.16
CA ASP A 462 -37.64 1.74 9.74
C ASP A 462 -36.53 1.98 8.73
N LEU A 463 -36.82 2.06 7.44
CA LEU A 463 -35.84 2.29 6.36
C LEU A 463 -36.12 3.59 5.62
N PRO A 464 -35.07 4.31 5.15
CA PRO A 464 -35.29 5.55 4.42
C PRO A 464 -35.85 5.25 3.03
N LEU A 465 -36.69 6.15 2.51
CA LEU A 465 -37.12 6.11 1.11
C LEU A 465 -35.92 6.30 0.16
N VAL A 466 -35.99 5.65 -1.00
CA VAL A 466 -35.07 5.94 -2.11
C VAL A 466 -35.30 7.38 -2.54
N ARG A 467 -34.23 8.16 -2.65
CA ARG A 467 -34.32 9.58 -3.01
C ARG A 467 -34.64 9.71 -4.50
N THR A 468 -35.19 10.86 -4.91
CA THR A 468 -35.64 11.12 -6.29
C THR A 468 -34.53 11.10 -7.34
N ASP A 469 -33.26 11.10 -6.94
CA ASP A 469 -32.10 10.91 -7.81
C ASP A 469 -31.64 9.44 -7.87
N ARG A 470 -32.43 8.50 -7.31
CA ARG A 470 -32.11 7.07 -7.16
C ARG A 470 -30.88 6.80 -6.27
N SER A 471 -30.53 7.71 -5.37
CA SER A 471 -29.59 7.41 -4.28
C SER A 471 -30.30 6.77 -3.08
N TRP A 472 -29.60 5.88 -2.39
CA TRP A 472 -30.08 5.28 -1.15
C TRP A 472 -28.90 4.86 -0.28
N ALA A 473 -28.94 5.15 1.01
CA ALA A 473 -27.92 4.71 1.94
C ALA A 473 -28.52 4.37 3.29
N CYS A 474 -28.08 3.26 3.87
CA CYS A 474 -28.48 2.86 5.20
C CYS A 474 -27.32 2.13 5.90
N ARG A 475 -27.15 2.39 7.19
CA ARG A 475 -26.18 1.69 8.06
C ARG A 475 -26.94 0.76 8.99
N PHE A 476 -26.32 -0.36 9.31
CA PHE A 476 -26.87 -1.42 10.13
C PHE A 476 -25.80 -1.90 11.09
N HIS A 477 -26.21 -2.29 12.29
CA HIS A 477 -25.34 -2.94 13.24
C HIS A 477 -26.07 -4.08 13.93
N ARG A 478 -25.29 -4.96 14.55
CA ARG A 478 -25.82 -6.08 15.32
C ARG A 478 -26.03 -5.68 16.78
N GLU A 479 -27.23 -5.95 17.30
CA GLU A 479 -27.67 -5.71 18.67
C GLU A 479 -28.59 -6.85 19.11
N ASP A 480 -28.45 -7.36 20.34
CA ASP A 480 -29.30 -8.40 20.95
C ASP A 480 -29.62 -9.64 20.09
N GLY A 481 -28.65 -10.07 19.25
CA GLY A 481 -28.87 -11.21 18.36
C GLY A 481 -29.80 -10.88 17.18
N GLY A 482 -29.81 -9.64 16.71
CA GLY A 482 -30.47 -9.23 15.48
C GLY A 482 -29.77 -8.04 14.83
N TRP A 483 -30.15 -7.72 13.59
CA TRP A 483 -29.69 -6.52 12.89
C TRP A 483 -30.67 -5.37 13.07
N THR A 484 -30.15 -4.21 13.47
CA THR A 484 -30.94 -2.98 13.65
C THR A 484 -30.42 -1.87 12.73
N ARG A 485 -31.29 -0.91 12.42
CA ARG A 485 -30.94 0.25 11.58
C ARG A 485 -30.22 1.31 12.42
N GLY A 486 -29.10 1.81 11.91
CA GLY A 486 -28.30 2.85 12.55
C GLY A 486 -26.84 2.44 12.70
N ALA A 487 -26.01 3.39 13.11
CA ALA A 487 -24.67 3.08 13.60
C ALA A 487 -24.77 2.38 14.96
N ALA A 488 -23.83 1.49 15.27
CA ALA A 488 -23.72 0.96 16.62
C ALA A 488 -23.60 2.09 17.65
N PRO A 489 -24.21 1.97 18.85
CA PRO A 489 -24.10 2.97 19.90
C PRO A 489 -22.66 3.38 20.15
N ALA A 490 -22.42 4.68 20.25
CA ALA A 490 -21.10 5.23 20.55
C ALA A 490 -20.70 4.81 21.96
N GLY A 491 -19.83 3.80 22.07
CA GLY A 491 -19.34 3.29 23.34
C GLY A 491 -17.92 2.79 23.20
N GLY A 492 -16.99 3.47 23.86
CA GLY A 492 -15.56 3.12 23.93
C GLY A 492 -14.79 3.26 22.61
N LEU A 493 -13.52 2.86 22.66
CA LEU A 493 -12.69 2.71 21.46
C LEU A 493 -13.18 1.50 20.66
N ARG A 494 -13.06 1.57 19.33
CA ARG A 494 -13.34 0.45 18.42
C ARG A 494 -12.38 0.44 17.26
N LYS A 495 -12.06 -0.75 16.74
CA LYS A 495 -11.36 -0.89 15.47
C LYS A 495 -12.26 -0.37 14.35
N GLN A 496 -11.69 0.46 13.48
CA GLN A 496 -12.36 1.06 12.33
C GLN A 496 -11.38 1.13 11.15
N HIS A 497 -11.85 1.41 9.95
CA HIS A 497 -10.98 1.56 8.78
C HIS A 497 -9.90 2.63 8.99
N ASN A 498 -8.64 2.27 8.69
CA ASN A 498 -7.41 3.02 9.00
C ASN A 498 -7.18 3.30 10.50
N LEU A 499 -7.82 2.52 11.36
CA LEU A 499 -7.60 2.48 12.80
C LEU A 499 -7.95 1.07 13.32
N GLN A 500 -7.27 0.04 12.82
CA GLN A 500 -7.51 -1.38 13.12
C GLN A 500 -6.26 -2.22 13.46
N GLY A 501 -5.06 -1.68 13.32
CA GLY A 501 -3.81 -2.46 13.40
C GLY A 501 -3.53 -3.28 12.13
N PRO A 502 -2.40 -4.01 12.08
CA PRO A 502 -1.39 -4.17 13.12
C PRO A 502 -0.45 -2.95 13.15
N ILE A 503 0.70 -3.03 13.84
CA ILE A 503 1.66 -1.92 13.98
C ILE A 503 1.96 -1.23 12.64
N ASP A 504 2.16 -2.01 11.58
CA ASP A 504 2.50 -1.50 10.25
C ASP A 504 1.43 -0.59 9.62
N ASP A 505 0.16 -0.66 10.05
CA ASP A 505 -0.92 0.19 9.51
C ASP A 505 -0.68 1.68 9.80
N ALA A 506 0.02 2.00 10.89
CA ALA A 506 0.35 3.38 11.26
C ALA A 506 1.21 4.10 10.20
N PHE A 507 1.98 3.34 9.40
CA PHE A 507 2.89 3.89 8.38
C PHE A 507 2.28 3.92 6.97
N MET A 508 0.98 3.64 6.85
CA MET A 508 0.20 3.82 5.61
C MET A 508 -0.58 5.14 5.58
N ASP A 509 -0.34 6.02 6.55
CA ASP A 509 -0.82 7.40 6.63
C ASP A 509 0.29 8.27 7.25
N SER A 510 0.02 9.57 7.38
CA SER A 510 0.91 10.55 7.98
C SER A 510 1.39 10.10 9.36
N PHE A 511 2.71 10.02 9.56
CA PHE A 511 3.31 9.69 10.85
C PHE A 511 4.47 10.62 11.22
N LEU A 512 4.74 10.74 12.52
CA LEU A 512 5.83 11.50 13.11
C LEU A 512 6.59 10.63 14.11
N PHE A 513 7.90 10.46 13.92
CA PHE A 513 8.77 9.85 14.91
C PHE A 513 9.08 10.88 15.99
N VAL A 514 8.87 10.48 17.24
CA VAL A 514 9.04 11.33 18.41
C VAL A 514 10.20 10.81 19.23
N GLU A 515 11.31 11.53 19.14
CA GLU A 515 12.57 11.26 19.84
C GLU A 515 12.45 11.67 21.32
N PRO A 516 12.88 10.81 22.27
CA PRO A 516 12.92 11.17 23.70
C PRO A 516 13.99 12.24 23.99
N THR A 517 13.71 13.20 24.87
CA THR A 517 14.71 14.17 25.35
C THR A 517 15.28 13.87 26.72
N GLY A 518 14.64 13.00 27.49
CA GLY A 518 15.12 12.51 28.77
C GLY A 518 15.98 11.25 28.64
N THR A 519 16.43 10.74 29.79
CA THR A 519 17.19 9.49 29.88
C THR A 519 16.27 8.36 30.33
N ALA A 520 16.28 7.24 29.60
CA ALA A 520 15.52 6.06 29.95
C ALA A 520 16.08 5.46 31.24
N ARG A 521 15.21 4.78 31.99
CA ARG A 521 15.58 4.27 33.31
C ARG A 521 16.70 3.25 33.26
N SER A 522 16.64 2.38 32.26
CA SER A 522 17.64 1.34 32.02
C SER A 522 18.59 1.80 30.91
N PRO A 523 19.91 1.75 31.15
CA PRO A 523 20.89 1.96 30.09
C PRO A 523 20.74 0.98 28.92
N LEU A 524 20.23 -0.24 29.17
CA LEU A 524 19.97 -1.21 28.10
C LEU A 524 18.79 -0.77 27.23
N VAL A 525 17.70 -0.30 27.86
CA VAL A 525 16.53 0.24 27.14
C VAL A 525 16.93 1.50 26.37
N GLN A 526 17.70 2.41 26.97
CA GLN A 526 18.19 3.63 26.31
C GLN A 526 18.90 3.29 24.99
N ARG A 527 19.93 2.43 25.04
CA ARG A 527 20.70 2.05 23.85
C ARG A 527 19.85 1.37 22.80
N TRP A 528 18.91 0.53 23.23
CA TRP A 528 18.01 -0.16 22.31
C TRP A 528 17.05 0.81 21.61
N VAL A 529 16.48 1.76 22.34
CA VAL A 529 15.59 2.80 21.78
C VAL A 529 16.32 3.67 20.77
N GLU A 530 17.54 4.13 21.10
CA GLU A 530 18.39 4.91 20.19
C GLU A 530 18.66 4.14 18.89
N ALA A 531 19.06 2.86 19.01
CA ALA A 531 19.32 2.00 17.87
C ALA A 531 18.07 1.73 17.03
N GLU A 532 16.90 1.50 17.63
CA GLU A 532 15.66 1.24 16.89
C GLU A 532 15.08 2.50 16.24
N LEU A 533 15.26 3.69 16.84
CA LEU A 533 14.91 4.95 16.20
C LEU A 533 15.80 5.20 14.97
N GLU A 534 17.12 5.06 15.13
CA GLU A 534 18.07 5.18 14.01
C GLU A 534 17.74 4.16 12.90
N HIS A 535 17.49 2.90 13.28
CA HIS A 535 17.08 1.84 12.38
C HIS A 535 15.81 2.22 11.61
N ALA A 536 14.75 2.64 12.30
CA ALA A 536 13.48 3.02 11.67
C ALA A 536 13.66 4.16 10.65
N VAL A 537 14.45 5.19 10.98
CA VAL A 537 14.74 6.32 10.07
C VAL A 537 15.52 5.85 8.85
N VAL A 538 16.63 5.14 9.05
CA VAL A 538 17.50 4.65 7.98
C VAL A 538 16.74 3.72 7.04
N HIS A 539 15.94 2.82 7.59
CA HIS A 539 15.24 1.80 6.83
C HIS A 539 13.97 2.30 6.15
N TRP A 540 13.29 3.30 6.73
CA TRP A 540 12.21 4.02 6.02
C TRP A 540 12.75 4.64 4.72
N ARG A 541 13.88 5.35 4.82
CA ARG A 541 14.52 5.98 3.67
C ARG A 541 15.00 4.95 2.64
N ARG A 542 15.61 3.85 3.08
CA ARG A 542 16.11 2.81 2.15
C ARG A 542 15.00 2.04 1.45
N HIS A 543 13.94 1.67 2.17
CA HIS A 543 12.95 0.69 1.70
C HIS A 543 11.66 1.31 1.15
N PHE A 544 11.32 2.51 1.61
CA PHE A 544 10.15 3.27 1.15
C PHE A 544 10.49 4.63 0.52
N ARG A 545 11.80 4.90 0.31
CA ARG A 545 12.30 6.10 -0.42
C ARG A 545 11.67 7.40 0.06
N GLY A 546 11.43 7.45 1.36
CA GLY A 546 10.72 8.51 2.04
C GLY A 546 11.57 9.17 3.12
N ASP A 547 11.11 10.31 3.61
CA ASP A 547 11.83 11.10 4.62
C ASP A 547 11.11 10.98 5.95
N ALA A 548 11.58 10.09 6.83
CA ALA A 548 10.96 9.96 8.16
C ALA A 548 11.05 11.31 8.89
N ARG A 549 9.89 11.89 9.23
CA ARG A 549 9.84 13.11 10.03
C ARG A 549 10.17 12.75 11.48
N VAL A 550 11.16 13.41 12.05
CA VAL A 550 11.59 13.22 13.43
C VAL A 550 11.50 14.56 14.17
N LYS A 551 10.91 14.54 15.36
CA LYS A 551 10.88 15.67 16.29
C LYS A 551 11.17 15.21 17.69
N LYS A 552 11.72 16.10 18.52
CA LYS A 552 11.81 15.84 19.95
C LYS A 552 10.42 15.86 20.58
N ASP A 553 10.22 15.04 21.61
CA ASP A 553 8.99 15.00 22.41
C ASP A 553 8.54 16.36 22.97
N THR A 554 9.46 17.30 23.15
CA THR A 554 9.24 18.68 23.61
C THR A 554 8.84 19.65 22.49
N GLU A 555 9.00 19.25 21.23
CA GLU A 555 8.73 20.07 20.03
C GLU A 555 7.44 19.68 19.32
N VAL A 556 6.77 18.61 19.79
CA VAL A 556 5.49 18.14 19.25
C VAL A 556 4.35 19.04 19.71
N ASP A 557 3.63 19.61 18.76
CA ASP A 557 2.50 20.51 19.02
C ASP A 557 1.11 19.86 18.77
N ASP A 558 0.05 20.60 19.06
CA ASP A 558 -1.33 20.14 18.88
C ASP A 558 -1.71 19.90 17.41
N GLN A 559 -1.09 20.63 16.47
CA GLN A 559 -1.32 20.43 15.03
C GLN A 559 -0.79 19.06 14.59
N GLU A 560 0.35 18.65 15.12
CA GLU A 560 0.95 17.35 14.83
C GLU A 560 0.17 16.21 15.46
N ILE A 561 -0.27 16.37 16.71
CA ILE A 561 -1.18 15.43 17.38
C ILE A 561 -2.49 15.26 16.59
N ALA A 562 -3.00 16.33 15.98
CA ALA A 562 -4.21 16.29 15.17
C ALA A 562 -3.99 15.61 13.80
N SER A 563 -2.84 15.87 13.17
CA SER A 563 -2.61 15.56 11.75
C SER A 563 -1.89 14.24 11.48
N ALA A 564 -1.14 13.68 12.43
CA ALA A 564 -0.31 12.50 12.23
C ALA A 564 -0.50 11.42 13.30
N ASN A 565 -0.15 10.19 12.94
CA ASN A 565 0.14 9.12 13.89
C ASN A 565 1.45 9.43 14.62
N LEU A 566 1.49 9.23 15.93
CA LEU A 566 2.67 9.55 16.75
C LEU A 566 3.42 8.27 17.10
N VAL A 567 4.70 8.20 16.75
CA VAL A 567 5.55 7.04 17.00
C VAL A 567 6.54 7.41 18.09
N LEU A 568 6.23 7.02 19.32
CA LEU A 568 6.94 7.44 20.52
C LEU A 568 8.06 6.45 20.83
N PHE A 569 9.30 6.94 20.77
CA PHE A 569 10.48 6.19 21.17
C PHE A 569 10.86 6.56 22.61
N GLY A 570 11.25 5.57 23.42
CA GLY A 570 11.63 5.75 24.80
C GLY A 570 10.77 4.97 25.79
N ASP A 571 10.88 5.37 27.05
CA ASP A 571 10.03 4.94 28.16
C ASP A 571 9.30 6.17 28.75
N PRO A 572 8.37 5.99 29.71
CA PRO A 572 7.69 7.11 30.36
C PRO A 572 8.62 8.07 31.13
N GLN A 573 9.88 7.70 31.38
CA GLN A 573 10.86 8.58 32.01
C GLN A 573 11.60 9.43 30.97
N SER A 574 11.92 8.87 29.80
CA SER A 574 12.70 9.54 28.76
C SER A 574 11.87 10.33 27.76
N ASN A 575 10.60 9.95 27.54
CA ASN A 575 9.71 10.61 26.59
C ASN A 575 8.52 11.25 27.31
N ARG A 576 8.48 12.58 27.36
CA ARG A 576 7.45 13.37 28.05
C ARG A 576 6.04 13.14 27.50
N LEU A 577 5.93 12.93 26.18
CA LEU A 577 4.65 12.64 25.57
C LEU A 577 4.19 11.23 25.95
N LEU A 578 5.08 10.25 25.94
CA LEU A 578 4.77 8.91 26.44
C LEU A 578 4.39 8.93 27.93
N ALA A 579 5.09 9.71 28.75
CA ALA A 579 4.76 9.92 30.17
C ALA A 579 3.32 10.43 30.36
N ARG A 580 2.90 11.38 29.52
CA ARG A 580 1.54 11.96 29.52
C ARG A 580 0.46 10.94 29.12
N LEU A 581 0.81 9.93 28.31
CA LEU A 581 -0.14 8.95 27.78
C LEU A 581 -0.16 7.63 28.52
N SER A 582 0.91 7.29 29.26
CA SER A 582 1.17 5.95 29.82
C SER A 582 -0.02 5.39 30.61
N GLU A 583 -0.66 6.20 31.46
CA GLU A 583 -1.81 5.78 32.28
C GLU A 583 -3.09 5.49 31.47
N LYS A 584 -3.16 5.94 30.22
CA LYS A 584 -4.30 5.75 29.31
C LYS A 584 -4.08 4.63 28.28
N LEU A 585 -2.89 4.04 28.27
CA LEU A 585 -2.56 2.92 27.40
C LEU A 585 -3.06 1.59 28.01
N PRO A 586 -3.25 0.54 27.19
CA PRO A 586 -3.74 -0.76 27.66
C PRO A 586 -2.69 -1.58 28.43
N LEU A 587 -1.57 -0.97 28.81
CA LEU A 587 -0.52 -1.56 29.64
C LEU A 587 -0.08 -0.53 30.69
N GLN A 588 0.47 -1.01 31.80
CA GLN A 588 1.11 -0.14 32.79
C GLN A 588 2.62 -0.26 32.63
N TRP A 589 3.29 0.86 32.40
CA TRP A 589 4.74 0.93 32.35
C TRP A 589 5.21 1.87 33.44
N SER A 590 5.80 1.30 34.49
CA SER A 590 6.27 2.03 35.66
C SER A 590 7.71 1.65 36.00
N ALA A 591 8.24 2.27 37.04
CA ALA A 591 9.49 1.86 37.66
C ALA A 591 9.46 0.39 38.10
N ASP A 592 8.34 -0.13 38.57
CA ASP A 592 8.34 -1.47 39.17
C ASP A 592 8.21 -2.59 38.11
N GLY A 593 7.98 -2.24 36.85
CA GLY A 593 7.88 -3.18 35.73
C GLY A 593 6.89 -2.76 34.65
N ILE A 594 6.76 -3.61 33.64
CA ILE A 594 5.77 -3.53 32.57
C ILE A 594 4.69 -4.57 32.84
N GLN A 595 3.45 -4.12 33.05
CA GLN A 595 2.29 -4.99 33.26
C GLN A 595 1.40 -5.01 32.02
N VAL A 596 1.18 -6.19 31.45
CA VAL A 596 0.23 -6.43 30.35
C VAL A 596 -0.77 -7.49 30.80
N GLY A 597 -2.00 -7.07 31.08
CA GLY A 597 -3.02 -7.95 31.65
C GLY A 597 -2.54 -8.53 32.98
N LYS A 598 -2.42 -9.86 33.08
CA LYS A 598 -1.92 -10.55 34.29
C LYS A 598 -0.40 -10.76 34.30
N ARG A 599 0.30 -10.48 33.20
CA ARG A 599 1.74 -10.74 33.05
C ARG A 599 2.55 -9.50 33.42
N ARG A 600 3.63 -9.72 34.18
CA ARG A 600 4.60 -8.69 34.55
C ARG A 600 5.95 -8.99 33.94
N PHE A 601 6.62 -7.98 33.42
CA PHE A 601 7.95 -8.05 32.84
C PHE A 601 8.86 -7.01 33.52
N ASP A 602 10.14 -7.32 33.59
CA ASP A 602 11.14 -6.45 34.20
C ASP A 602 11.51 -5.32 33.23
N ALA A 603 11.20 -4.07 33.60
CA ALA A 603 11.46 -2.88 32.79
C ALA A 603 12.96 -2.54 32.62
N SER A 604 13.86 -3.24 33.32
CA SER A 604 15.30 -3.07 33.15
C SER A 604 15.83 -3.70 31.85
N HIS A 605 15.16 -4.73 31.33
CA HIS A 605 15.59 -5.46 30.15
C HIS A 605 14.43 -5.91 29.25
N HIS A 606 13.21 -5.39 29.47
CA HIS A 606 12.11 -5.53 28.54
C HIS A 606 11.59 -4.17 28.08
N ALA A 607 11.09 -4.13 26.85
CA ALA A 607 10.41 -2.96 26.28
C ALA A 607 9.13 -3.37 25.54
N PRO A 608 8.05 -2.58 25.62
CA PRO A 608 6.85 -2.79 24.83
C PRO A 608 6.99 -2.16 23.44
N ILE A 609 6.48 -2.89 22.44
CA ILE A 609 6.13 -2.40 21.12
C ILE A 609 4.62 -2.53 20.98
N LEU A 610 3.90 -1.48 20.59
CA LEU A 610 2.45 -1.57 20.37
C LEU A 610 1.93 -0.49 19.42
N ILE A 611 0.71 -0.70 18.92
CA ILE A 611 -0.12 0.30 18.26
C ILE A 611 -1.46 0.46 19.01
N TYR A 612 -1.91 1.69 19.21
CA TYR A 612 -3.16 1.97 19.91
C TYR A 612 -3.80 3.29 19.43
N PRO A 613 -5.12 3.50 19.55
CA PRO A 613 -5.72 4.82 19.34
C PRO A 613 -5.08 5.85 20.27
N ASN A 614 -4.58 6.95 19.71
CA ASN A 614 -3.91 8.01 20.47
C ASN A 614 -4.89 8.61 21.50
N PRO A 615 -4.61 8.56 22.82
CA PRO A 615 -5.50 9.10 23.84
C PRO A 615 -5.73 10.62 23.75
N LEU A 616 -4.91 11.38 23.01
CA LEU A 616 -5.11 12.80 22.72
C LEU A 616 -5.92 13.03 21.44
N ASN A 617 -5.97 12.05 20.55
CA ASN A 617 -6.77 12.08 19.32
C ASN A 617 -7.13 10.66 18.89
N PRO A 618 -8.27 10.10 19.35
CA PRO A 618 -8.65 8.71 19.08
C PRO A 618 -8.89 8.36 17.60
N ARG A 619 -8.74 9.33 16.68
CA ARG A 619 -8.78 9.10 15.22
C ARG A 619 -7.40 8.85 14.62
N ARG A 620 -6.33 8.96 15.41
CA ARG A 620 -4.94 8.71 15.03
C ARG A 620 -4.35 7.62 15.92
N TYR A 621 -3.24 7.05 15.49
CA TYR A 621 -2.49 6.09 16.29
C TYR A 621 -1.44 6.76 17.18
N VAL A 622 -1.17 6.09 18.30
CA VAL A 622 0.14 6.10 18.95
C VAL A 622 0.80 4.74 18.71
N VAL A 623 2.07 4.73 18.33
CA VAL A 623 2.92 3.54 18.23
C VAL A 623 4.07 3.68 19.22
N LEU A 624 4.45 2.62 19.92
CA LEU A 624 5.60 2.63 20.82
C LEU A 624 6.79 1.87 20.21
N ASN A 625 7.96 2.52 20.25
CA ASN A 625 9.28 1.91 20.04
C ASN A 625 9.42 1.04 18.77
N SER A 626 8.77 1.41 17.66
CA SER A 626 8.81 0.61 16.45
C SER A 626 8.56 1.43 15.19
N GLY A 627 9.29 1.12 14.13
CA GLY A 627 8.92 1.45 12.75
C GLY A 627 8.02 0.38 12.13
N PHE A 628 8.09 0.19 10.82
CA PHE A 628 7.52 -1.00 10.19
C PHE A 628 8.26 -2.26 10.65
N THR A 629 7.60 -3.42 10.64
CA THR A 629 8.01 -4.55 11.48
C THR A 629 8.85 -5.62 10.77
N PHE A 630 8.82 -5.68 9.44
CA PHE A 630 9.72 -6.54 8.68
C PHE A 630 11.12 -5.92 8.59
N ARG A 631 12.16 -6.77 8.58
CA ARG A 631 13.56 -6.34 8.73
C ARG A 631 14.42 -6.82 7.56
N GLU A 632 15.73 -6.66 7.67
CA GLU A 632 16.71 -6.84 6.60
C GLU A 632 16.56 -8.17 5.86
N TYR A 633 16.32 -9.26 6.60
CA TYR A 633 16.12 -10.58 6.02
C TYR A 633 14.93 -10.62 5.05
N ASP A 634 13.88 -9.86 5.37
CA ASP A 634 12.66 -9.79 4.57
C ASP A 634 12.83 -8.92 3.32
N TYR A 635 13.81 -8.00 3.28
CA TYR A 635 14.08 -7.20 2.08
C TYR A 635 14.55 -8.05 0.90
N LEU A 636 15.19 -9.19 1.21
CA LEU A 636 15.74 -10.12 0.24
C LEU A 636 14.69 -10.91 -0.54
N ASN A 637 13.40 -10.81 -0.22
CA ASN A 637 12.32 -11.37 -1.02
C ASN A 637 11.00 -10.65 -0.74
N ASN A 638 10.34 -10.12 -1.79
CA ASN A 638 9.11 -9.34 -1.62
C ASN A 638 7.93 -10.12 -1.02
N ALA A 639 7.93 -11.45 -1.09
CA ALA A 639 6.93 -12.27 -0.42
C ALA A 639 7.08 -12.20 1.11
N ARG A 640 8.30 -12.02 1.64
CA ARG A 640 8.55 -11.89 3.09
C ARG A 640 8.16 -10.53 3.67
N GLN A 641 8.00 -9.50 2.83
CA GLN A 641 7.62 -8.14 3.22
C GLN A 641 6.14 -8.08 3.59
N VAL A 642 5.82 -8.56 4.78
CA VAL A 642 4.49 -8.64 5.40
C VAL A 642 4.64 -8.26 6.87
N PRO A 643 3.56 -7.87 7.59
CA PRO A 643 3.68 -7.53 8.99
C PRO A 643 4.27 -8.71 9.80
N LYS A 644 5.18 -8.41 10.71
CA LYS A 644 5.87 -9.38 11.57
C LYS A 644 5.45 -9.30 13.02
N LEU A 645 4.86 -8.19 13.46
CA LEU A 645 4.33 -8.05 14.81
C LEU A 645 2.82 -7.74 14.76
N PRO A 646 2.02 -8.28 15.71
CA PRO A 646 0.60 -8.01 15.81
C PRO A 646 0.38 -6.62 16.45
N ASP A 647 -0.74 -6.39 17.15
CA ASP A 647 -1.02 -5.06 17.69
C ASP A 647 -0.09 -4.68 18.88
N TRP A 648 0.46 -5.67 19.60
CA TRP A 648 1.46 -5.45 20.64
C TRP A 648 2.41 -6.63 20.82
N ALA A 649 3.62 -6.34 21.29
CA ALA A 649 4.65 -7.29 21.66
C ALA A 649 5.50 -6.79 22.84
N ILE A 650 6.07 -7.72 23.61
CA ILE A 650 7.12 -7.46 24.62
C ILE A 650 8.42 -8.08 24.14
N VAL A 651 9.46 -7.27 24.08
CA VAL A 651 10.81 -7.64 23.65
C VAL A 651 11.70 -7.80 24.88
N ASP A 652 12.43 -8.90 24.97
CA ASP A 652 13.54 -9.12 25.90
C ASP A 652 14.85 -8.68 25.24
N LEU A 653 15.45 -7.64 25.81
CA LEU A 653 16.61 -6.91 25.31
C LEU A 653 17.94 -7.56 25.70
N ASN A 654 17.91 -8.63 26.52
CA ASN A 654 19.11 -9.44 26.76
C ASN A 654 19.54 -10.21 25.50
N THR A 655 18.61 -10.40 24.55
CA THR A 655 18.93 -10.84 23.20
C THR A 655 18.99 -9.60 22.30
N PRO A 656 20.15 -9.29 21.68
CA PRO A 656 20.26 -8.17 20.76
C PRO A 656 19.31 -8.28 19.57
N ALA A 657 18.93 -7.14 19.01
CA ALA A 657 18.24 -7.09 17.73
C ALA A 657 19.08 -7.74 16.61
N ASN A 658 18.42 -8.32 15.63
CA ASN A 658 19.05 -8.92 14.46
C ASN A 658 18.26 -8.61 13.18
N SER A 659 18.60 -9.27 12.08
CA SER A 659 18.00 -9.06 10.76
C SER A 659 16.50 -9.45 10.65
N ARG A 660 15.93 -10.04 11.71
CA ARG A 660 14.54 -10.53 11.76
C ARG A 660 13.73 -9.94 12.90
N TYR A 661 14.36 -9.70 14.04
CA TYR A 661 13.65 -9.29 15.24
C TYR A 661 14.34 -8.11 15.93
N PRO A 662 13.58 -7.21 16.58
CA PRO A 662 14.14 -6.11 17.38
C PRO A 662 14.76 -6.59 18.71
N GLY A 663 14.85 -7.90 18.92
CA GLY A 663 15.23 -8.57 20.16
C GLY A 663 14.37 -9.82 20.33
N LYS A 664 14.45 -10.52 21.47
CA LYS A 664 13.66 -11.74 21.65
C LYS A 664 12.22 -11.40 22.01
N ILE A 665 11.26 -11.76 21.15
CA ILE A 665 9.83 -11.59 21.46
C ILE A 665 9.39 -12.62 22.51
N VAL A 666 9.01 -12.15 23.71
CA VAL A 666 8.57 -13.02 24.84
C VAL A 666 7.06 -13.00 25.05
N ALA A 667 6.37 -12.06 24.41
CA ALA A 667 4.90 -11.96 24.38
C ALA A 667 4.47 -11.20 23.13
N ALA A 668 3.37 -11.60 22.50
CA ALA A 668 2.73 -10.82 21.46
C ALA A 668 1.26 -11.25 21.32
N ASN A 669 0.36 -10.29 21.02
CA ASN A 669 -1.04 -10.59 20.74
C ASN A 669 -1.71 -9.45 19.96
N PHE A 670 -2.95 -9.67 19.53
CA PHE A 670 -3.83 -8.66 18.98
C PHE A 670 -4.73 -8.08 20.08
N PHE A 671 -5.07 -6.81 19.98
CA PHE A 671 -6.17 -6.24 20.75
C PHE A 671 -7.51 -6.75 20.20
N GLY A 672 -8.53 -6.67 21.04
CA GLY A 672 -9.92 -6.93 20.66
C GLY A 672 -10.52 -5.85 19.76
N GLU A 673 -11.79 -6.02 19.44
CA GLU A 673 -12.50 -5.11 18.54
C GLU A 673 -12.78 -3.75 19.19
N HIS A 674 -12.73 -3.69 20.52
CA HIS A 674 -12.82 -2.48 21.33
C HIS A 674 -11.45 -2.01 21.85
N TRP A 675 -10.37 -2.47 21.21
CA TRP A 675 -8.98 -2.21 21.60
C TRP A 675 -8.59 -2.76 22.99
N GLU A 676 -9.37 -3.69 23.54
CA GLU A 676 -9.11 -4.33 24.82
C GLU A 676 -8.03 -5.42 24.73
N LEU A 677 -7.32 -5.67 25.83
CA LEU A 677 -6.41 -6.82 25.92
C LEU A 677 -7.19 -8.12 25.83
N ARG A 678 -6.76 -9.02 24.93
CA ARG A 678 -7.33 -10.36 24.84
C ARG A 678 -6.72 -11.31 25.87
N PRO A 679 -7.52 -12.26 26.41
CA PRO A 679 -7.01 -13.37 27.21
C PRO A 679 -5.91 -14.18 26.49
N ASP A 680 -4.99 -14.77 27.24
CA ASP A 680 -3.85 -15.53 26.71
C ASP A 680 -4.26 -16.82 25.97
N ASP A 681 -5.44 -17.37 26.25
CA ASP A 681 -6.06 -18.53 25.61
C ASP A 681 -6.81 -18.19 24.32
N ALA A 682 -6.96 -16.90 23.99
CA ALA A 682 -7.54 -16.44 22.73
C ALA A 682 -6.55 -16.45 21.54
N ARG A 683 -5.39 -17.12 21.69
CA ARG A 683 -4.31 -17.21 20.69
C ARG A 683 -4.77 -17.89 19.40
#